data_AF-A0A351JV20-F1
#
_entry.id   AF-A0A351JV20-F1
#
_cell.length_a   1.000
_cell.length_b   1.000
_cell.length_c   1.000
_cell.angle_alpha   90.00
_cell.angle_beta   90.00
_cell.angle_gamma   90.00
#
_symmetry.space_group_name_H-M   'P 1'
#
loop_
_entity.id
_entity.type
_entity.pdbx_description
1 polymer ?
#
loop_
_entity_poly.entity_id
_entity_poly.type
_entity_poly.pdbx_seq_one_letter_code
_entity_poly.pdbx_strand_id
1 'polypeptide(L)'
;MQRRVDRYLAREIVPPFLVAILAFLVFIGLQLVIVLSDTVFGRGAGTAELLRLVLYKLPTLFLYAIPAATLLATFLALGRLAADRELLAFQAIGYSLRRLTLPFLAFGALASGVSFALGEFAVPPAEVAYRRELLALLYRGAVPRVQESVFFRGLHGETYYVERHEGERLYGILVYDVTGRIFPVEGRFPTVLTAREGRFEGGTLELVGGRVLRFSPDGGLAELVRFDRLTVDAGEDLRRAVLGGRTPAEMSLRELGARIELLRRSGLDPRSLVVEYHSKIAVAVAAFVFVLFGAPMGALLGRRGRAAGAIAGFLLAAMAQGMFVWARTLAQRGVIPAHLGPWLPHLAFGLLGLLLLVTLDRLRLRWFLTLLFFLTLGNLSTAAGPPFSEFWADELVVMQDATVLEGRNVRAKFGEYVLEAETLRAREEAEWWTLEAEGALLSMPDGKLRAERLTARLGPEGELGTVTAHEFSGTSRFRGPEKEETIVFSGEHGVAEFAAGEVVRVEARRVRFTTCPCVLGAPYAVEAQEFVLLPEQWLYARSIVVTSFGIPVGWLPFYVARLGEEASPLFPEIGRVGEDWFLRWAIPWTLGEGMAGAVGLTWYPGREQVDPSLDTVWEGGSLALTPTTLRLRVAGQWAPGPWRGSVSLAPAARAADVSGDAWGWGWALGWGRAERDGKVFERVPEVSLTRVERDWLGGSLAFRASGGAFQEEDAAGWRLGASLGWSRAWQLGPLSVALPWQIAFSQYATQELVNLSISPSLTAGALTLGYGGRWQVGRSPFQFDAEPPQSQITVGVSVGMGTWQQRISWGWDLIRGRALPLTWNVSRPEFVWGLTFASPLALERSRWSWRTKVGPALVTAEGGVRGPSWQWEDTRVRVHWAEEGVNVSGWARVGMAPLNLARLALSVDWIVSPDWTFSGAAEYDTRTGNLVQLEGSVLRSFAGCLRVGLAAGLGGIRLAVEVPAFPQARIRFAPLDEGLRIGE
;
A
#
# COMPACT_ATOMS: atom_id res chain seq x y z
N MET A 1 24.58 39.95 38.59
CA MET A 1 23.25 39.94 37.94
C MET A 1 23.31 39.32 36.54
N GLN A 2 24.21 39.77 35.65
CA GLN A 2 24.36 39.26 34.27
C GLN A 2 24.50 37.72 34.17
N ARG A 3 25.40 37.09 34.95
CA ARG A 3 25.55 35.62 34.97
C ARG A 3 24.29 34.84 35.44
N ARG A 4 23.39 35.47 36.20
CA ARG A 4 22.13 34.84 36.62
C ARG A 4 21.07 34.90 35.52
N VAL A 5 21.04 36.00 34.76
CA VAL A 5 20.15 36.16 33.59
C VAL A 5 20.57 35.24 32.46
N ASP A 6 21.88 35.15 32.15
CA ASP A 6 22.38 34.25 31.11
C ASP A 6 22.07 32.78 31.45
N ARG A 7 22.24 32.40 32.72
CA ARG A 7 21.89 31.06 33.21
C ARG A 7 20.39 30.78 33.17
N TYR A 8 19.57 31.79 33.43
CA TYR A 8 18.11 31.67 33.34
C TYR A 8 17.68 31.43 31.88
N LEU A 9 18.14 32.27 30.95
CA LEU A 9 17.83 32.13 29.53
C LEU A 9 18.36 30.83 28.92
N ALA A 10 19.56 30.39 29.33
CA ALA A 10 20.11 29.11 28.90
C ALA A 10 19.34 27.91 29.47
N ARG A 11 18.75 28.02 30.67
CA ARG A 11 17.85 26.97 31.20
C ARG A 11 16.49 26.97 30.50
N GLU A 12 16.06 28.12 30.00
CA GLU A 12 14.78 28.27 29.32
C GLU A 12 14.71 27.54 27.98
N ILE A 13 15.81 27.50 27.22
CA ILE A 13 15.84 26.84 25.91
C ILE A 13 15.88 25.31 25.99
N VAL A 14 16.36 24.74 27.10
CA VAL A 14 16.60 23.30 27.22
C VAL A 14 15.30 22.47 27.16
N PRO A 15 14.25 22.75 27.96
CA PRO A 15 12.99 22.01 27.86
C PRO A 15 12.34 22.03 26.45
N PRO A 16 12.15 23.19 25.78
CA PRO A 16 11.56 23.20 24.45
C PRO A 16 12.47 22.55 23.40
N PHE A 17 13.79 22.56 23.59
CA PHE A 17 14.71 21.80 22.74
C PHE A 17 14.52 20.28 22.89
N LEU A 18 14.40 19.77 24.12
CA LEU A 18 14.15 18.34 24.36
C LEU A 18 12.78 17.89 23.81
N VAL A 19 11.76 18.74 23.89
CA VAL A 19 10.45 18.45 23.29
C VAL A 19 10.52 18.51 21.76
N ALA A 20 11.16 19.55 21.21
CA ALA A 20 11.28 19.71 19.76
C ALA A 20 12.12 18.59 19.13
N ILE A 21 13.25 18.21 19.74
CA ILE A 21 14.08 17.12 19.24
C ILE A 21 13.34 15.78 19.31
N LEU A 22 12.60 15.50 20.40
CA LEU A 22 11.77 14.30 20.49
C LEU A 22 10.68 14.30 19.41
N ALA A 23 10.00 15.43 19.20
CA ALA A 23 8.98 15.55 18.17
C ALA A 23 9.54 15.30 16.76
N PHE A 24 10.69 15.91 16.42
CA PHE A 24 11.33 15.67 15.12
C PHE A 24 11.89 14.25 14.99
N LEU A 25 12.43 13.66 16.05
CA LEU A 25 12.89 12.26 16.04
C LEU A 25 11.74 11.28 15.84
N VAL A 26 10.59 11.50 16.50
CA VAL A 26 9.38 10.69 16.30
C VAL A 26 8.82 10.90 14.90
N PHE A 27 8.76 12.14 14.41
CA PHE A 27 8.26 12.45 13.07
C PHE A 27 9.12 11.79 11.97
N ILE A 28 10.43 12.01 11.99
CA ILE A 28 11.35 11.42 10.99
C ILE A 28 11.49 9.91 11.21
N GLY A 29 11.50 9.45 12.47
CA GLY A 29 11.59 8.03 12.83
C GLY A 29 10.35 7.23 12.40
N LEU A 30 9.14 7.79 12.54
CA LEU A 30 7.91 7.15 12.07
C LEU A 30 7.93 7.00 10.55
N GLN A 31 8.34 8.05 9.83
CA GLN A 31 8.51 7.98 8.37
C GLN A 31 9.50 6.86 7.98
N LEU A 32 10.61 6.73 8.71
CA LEU A 32 11.58 5.67 8.48
C LEU A 32 10.98 4.27 8.77
N VAL A 33 10.21 4.12 9.84
CA VAL A 33 9.54 2.84 10.18
C VAL A 33 8.53 2.45 9.10
N ILE A 34 7.75 3.39 8.55
CA ILE A 34 6.82 3.10 7.45
C ILE A 34 7.58 2.59 6.23
N VAL A 35 8.63 3.30 5.79
CA VAL A 35 9.44 2.90 4.63
C VAL A 35 10.16 1.56 4.84
N LEU A 36 10.67 1.30 6.04
CA LEU A 36 11.29 0.02 6.38
C LEU A 36 10.26 -1.10 6.51
N SER A 37 9.05 -0.82 7.00
CA SER A 37 7.98 -1.79 7.19
C SER A 37 7.62 -2.47 5.86
N ASP A 38 7.39 -1.67 4.83
CA ASP A 38 7.02 -2.17 3.49
C ASP A 38 8.11 -3.05 2.86
N THR A 39 9.39 -2.73 3.15
CA THR A 39 10.53 -3.40 2.51
C THR A 39 11.06 -4.62 3.28
N VAL A 40 10.84 -4.68 4.60
CA VAL A 40 11.48 -5.64 5.51
C VAL A 40 10.47 -6.62 6.15
N PHE A 41 9.21 -6.23 6.42
CA PHE A 41 8.19 -7.20 6.89
C PHE A 41 7.77 -8.19 5.80
N GLY A 42 7.75 -7.75 4.53
CA GLY A 42 7.47 -8.64 3.39
C GLY A 42 8.49 -9.77 3.21
N ARG A 43 9.61 -9.76 3.94
CA ARG A 43 10.69 -10.76 3.87
C ARG A 43 10.97 -11.49 5.20
N GLY A 44 10.00 -11.47 6.12
CA GLY A 44 10.05 -12.29 7.35
C GLY A 44 10.95 -11.77 8.47
N ALA A 45 11.34 -10.49 8.45
CA ALA A 45 12.13 -9.89 9.52
C ALA A 45 11.30 -9.68 10.79
N GLY A 46 11.89 -9.99 11.94
CA GLY A 46 11.26 -9.82 13.24
C GLY A 46 11.20 -8.36 13.68
N THR A 47 10.29 -8.03 14.61
CA THR A 47 10.20 -6.69 15.22
C THR A 47 11.49 -6.23 15.89
N ALA A 48 12.28 -7.18 16.43
CA ALA A 48 13.58 -6.90 17.03
C ALA A 48 14.64 -6.45 16.00
N GLU A 49 14.57 -6.95 14.77
CA GLU A 49 15.49 -6.63 13.68
C GLU A 49 15.20 -5.24 13.12
N LEU A 50 13.92 -4.94 12.94
CA LEU A 50 13.45 -3.60 12.60
C LEU A 50 13.85 -2.56 13.65
N LEU A 51 13.66 -2.89 14.94
CA LEU A 51 14.10 -2.01 16.02
C LEU A 51 15.62 -1.77 15.98
N ARG A 52 16.41 -2.80 15.68
CA ARG A 52 17.87 -2.68 15.53
C ARG A 52 18.28 -1.79 14.34
N LEU A 53 17.59 -1.92 13.20
CA LEU A 53 17.82 -1.04 12.04
C LEU A 53 17.52 0.43 12.37
N VAL A 54 16.41 0.68 13.06
CA VAL A 54 16.06 2.05 13.53
C VAL A 54 17.12 2.56 14.51
N LEU A 55 17.60 1.73 15.44
CA LEU A 55 18.66 2.09 16.37
C LEU A 55 19.97 2.46 15.65
N TYR A 56 20.35 1.76 14.58
CA TYR A 56 21.53 2.14 13.77
C TYR A 56 21.35 3.44 13.00
N LYS A 57 20.11 3.83 12.64
CA LYS A 57 19.83 5.11 11.98
C LYS A 57 19.72 6.29 12.94
N LEU A 58 19.60 6.06 14.25
CA LEU A 58 19.44 7.14 15.23
C LEU A 58 20.50 8.26 15.10
N PRO A 59 21.81 7.99 15.00
CA PRO A 59 22.81 9.06 14.86
C PRO A 59 22.54 9.97 13.65
N THR A 60 22.11 9.39 12.53
CA THR A 60 21.73 10.13 11.32
C THR A 60 20.45 10.94 11.55
N LEU A 61 19.46 10.38 12.25
CA LEU A 61 18.23 11.10 12.63
C LEU A 61 18.53 12.30 13.54
N PHE A 62 19.42 12.14 14.51
CA PHE A 62 19.89 13.24 15.37
C PHE A 62 20.59 14.34 14.56
N LEU A 63 21.42 13.98 13.58
CA LEU A 63 22.12 14.95 12.73
C LEU A 63 21.14 15.91 12.02
N TYR A 64 20.02 15.39 11.53
CA TYR A 64 18.99 16.21 10.87
C TYR A 64 18.00 16.87 11.85
N ALA A 65 17.69 16.21 12.97
CA ALA A 65 16.74 16.73 13.95
C ALA A 65 17.30 17.90 14.77
N ILE A 66 18.61 17.92 15.09
CA ILE A 66 19.21 18.95 15.95
C ILE A 66 18.99 20.37 15.40
N PRO A 67 19.33 20.70 14.13
CA PRO A 67 19.10 22.05 13.61
C PRO A 67 17.63 22.49 13.61
N ALA A 68 16.72 21.60 13.22
CA ALA A 68 15.28 21.91 13.22
C ALA A 68 14.76 22.12 14.65
N ALA A 69 15.19 21.28 15.59
CA ALA A 69 14.84 21.38 16.99
C ALA A 69 15.40 22.65 17.64
N THR A 70 16.64 23.07 17.33
CA THR A 70 17.20 24.32 17.88
C THR A 70 16.44 25.55 17.42
N LEU A 71 16.01 25.58 16.15
CA LEU A 71 15.18 26.66 15.60
C LEU A 71 13.85 26.75 16.37
N LEU A 72 13.11 25.65 16.43
CA LEU A 72 11.80 25.60 17.10
C LEU A 72 11.93 25.93 18.59
N ALA A 73 12.96 25.39 19.26
CA ALA A 73 13.21 25.64 20.67
C ALA A 73 13.48 27.13 20.96
N THR A 74 14.24 27.79 20.09
CA THR A 74 14.53 29.22 20.21
C THR A 74 13.26 30.05 20.02
N PHE A 75 12.43 29.69 19.03
CA PHE A 75 11.13 30.34 18.81
C PHE A 75 10.17 30.15 19.99
N LEU A 76 10.08 28.94 20.55
CA LEU A 76 9.21 28.63 21.68
C LEU A 76 9.67 29.33 22.97
N ALA A 77 10.98 29.26 23.27
CA ALA A 77 11.54 29.89 24.47
C ALA A 77 11.37 31.42 24.41
N LEU A 78 11.76 32.07 23.30
CA LEU A 78 11.60 33.52 23.15
C LEU A 78 10.13 33.92 23.00
N GLY A 79 9.32 33.10 22.35
CA GLY A 79 7.88 33.30 22.24
C GLY A 79 7.19 33.27 23.62
N ARG A 80 7.59 32.34 24.50
CA ARG A 80 7.11 32.29 25.88
C ARG A 80 7.54 33.53 26.67
N LEU A 81 8.84 33.86 26.65
CA LEU A 81 9.37 35.05 27.34
C LEU A 81 8.74 36.36 26.83
N ALA A 82 8.36 36.42 25.54
CA ALA A 82 7.62 37.54 24.96
C ALA A 82 6.17 37.59 25.45
N ALA A 83 5.48 36.44 25.46
CA ALA A 83 4.08 36.32 25.87
C ALA A 83 3.89 36.64 27.36
N ASP A 84 4.81 36.18 28.22
CA ASP A 84 4.81 36.47 29.65
C ASP A 84 5.35 37.86 30.00
N ARG A 85 5.65 38.69 28.98
CA ARG A 85 6.22 40.04 29.10
C ARG A 85 7.55 40.09 29.85
N GLU A 86 8.23 38.97 30.04
CA GLU A 86 9.55 38.90 30.68
C GLU A 86 10.61 39.61 29.82
N LEU A 87 10.54 39.50 28.49
CA LEU A 87 11.43 40.25 27.59
C LEU A 87 11.29 41.77 27.77
N LEU A 88 10.06 42.26 27.97
CA LEU A 88 9.81 43.68 28.23
C LEU A 88 10.33 44.10 29.61
N ALA A 89 10.20 43.24 30.61
CA ALA A 89 10.74 43.49 31.95
C ALA A 89 12.28 43.60 31.92
N PHE A 90 12.98 42.73 31.19
CA PHE A 90 14.44 42.84 31.02
C PHE A 90 14.84 44.13 30.28
N GLN A 91 14.07 44.53 29.26
CA GLN A 91 14.30 45.79 28.54
C GLN A 91 14.10 47.03 29.42
N ALA A 92 13.10 47.02 30.31
CA ALA A 92 12.85 48.11 31.25
C ALA A 92 14.00 48.33 32.25
N ILE A 93 14.78 47.28 32.55
CA ILE A 93 15.96 47.31 33.43
C ILE A 93 17.25 47.61 32.61
N GLY A 94 17.14 47.90 31.31
CA GLY A 94 18.24 48.34 30.46
C GLY A 94 18.99 47.23 29.70
N TYR A 95 18.48 45.99 29.66
CA TYR A 95 19.07 44.95 28.81
C TYR A 95 18.61 45.11 27.36
N SER A 96 19.56 45.26 26.42
CA SER A 96 19.25 45.29 24.98
C SER A 96 18.79 43.91 24.49
N LEU A 97 17.94 43.88 23.46
CA LEU A 97 17.36 42.63 22.96
C LEU A 97 18.45 41.73 22.37
N ARG A 98 19.49 42.33 21.77
CA ARG A 98 20.68 41.62 21.27
C ARG A 98 21.46 40.89 22.36
N ARG A 99 21.54 41.48 23.56
CA ARG A 99 22.21 40.84 24.71
C ARG A 99 21.42 39.63 25.20
N LEU A 100 20.09 39.73 25.19
CA LEU A 100 19.19 38.63 25.59
C LEU A 100 19.22 37.45 24.62
N THR A 101 19.55 37.67 23.33
CA THR A 101 19.70 36.59 22.34
C THR A 101 21.05 35.87 22.40
N LEU A 102 22.06 36.43 23.09
CA LEU A 102 23.42 35.87 23.11
C LEU A 102 23.52 34.46 23.73
N PRO A 103 22.84 34.13 24.84
CA PRO A 103 22.84 32.77 25.38
C PRO A 103 22.23 31.73 24.42
N PHE A 104 21.26 32.14 23.60
CA PHE A 104 20.66 31.28 22.57
C PHE A 104 21.67 31.04 21.44
N LEU A 105 22.38 32.07 20.96
CA LEU A 105 23.44 31.91 19.95
C LEU A 105 24.56 30.98 20.43
N ALA A 106 24.96 31.09 21.70
CA ALA A 106 25.93 30.17 22.31
C ALA A 106 25.41 28.71 22.34
N PHE A 107 24.11 28.52 22.61
CA PHE A 107 23.48 27.20 22.52
C PHE A 107 23.46 26.66 21.08
N GLY A 108 23.16 27.51 20.09
CA GLY A 108 23.23 27.15 18.66
C GLY A 108 24.62 26.73 18.23
N ALA A 109 25.67 27.42 18.70
CA ALA A 109 27.06 27.06 18.43
C ALA A 109 27.44 25.71 19.06
N LEU A 110 26.99 25.46 20.31
CA LEU A 110 27.17 24.16 20.97
C LEU A 110 26.46 23.03 20.20
N ALA A 111 25.22 23.26 19.78
CA ALA A 111 24.44 22.28 19.02
C ALA A 111 25.06 21.98 17.64
N SER A 112 25.63 22.99 16.98
CA SER A 112 26.42 22.80 15.76
C SER A 112 27.68 21.97 15.99
N GLY A 113 28.39 22.21 17.09
CA GLY A 113 29.56 21.39 17.48
C GLY A 113 29.19 19.92 17.72
N VAL A 114 28.07 19.66 18.41
CA VAL A 114 27.53 18.30 18.61
C VAL A 114 27.13 17.66 17.28
N SER A 115 26.46 18.40 16.39
CA SER A 115 26.06 17.91 15.07
C SER A 115 27.27 17.52 14.22
N PHE A 116 28.33 18.34 14.24
CA PHE A 116 29.59 18.01 13.56
C PHE A 116 30.23 16.73 14.12
N ALA A 117 30.31 16.60 15.45
CA ALA A 117 30.88 15.42 16.09
C ALA A 117 30.07 14.14 15.76
N LEU A 118 28.73 14.23 15.74
CA LEU A 118 27.86 13.14 15.31
C LEU A 118 28.11 12.77 13.85
N GLY A 119 28.16 13.76 12.95
CA GLY A 119 28.35 13.55 11.51
C GLY A 119 29.71 12.95 11.12
N GLU A 120 30.77 13.25 11.87
CA GLU A 120 32.12 12.74 11.58
C GLU A 120 32.43 11.42 12.31
N PHE A 121 32.01 11.25 13.58
CA PHE A 121 32.40 10.10 14.39
C PHE A 121 31.32 9.04 14.58
N ALA A 122 30.05 9.43 14.69
CA ALA A 122 28.96 8.51 15.03
C ALA A 122 28.20 8.00 13.80
N VAL A 123 27.93 8.86 12.82
CA VAL A 123 27.15 8.55 11.63
C VAL A 123 27.84 7.54 10.71
N PRO A 124 29.13 7.71 10.30
CA PRO A 124 29.76 6.78 9.37
C PRO A 124 29.77 5.30 9.84
N PRO A 125 30.20 4.96 11.07
CA PRO A 125 30.18 3.56 11.51
C PRO A 125 28.75 3.02 11.70
N ALA A 126 27.80 3.88 12.11
CA ALA A 126 26.40 3.49 12.26
C ALA A 126 25.73 3.20 10.90
N GLU A 127 26.04 3.96 9.86
CA GLU A 127 25.59 3.71 8.49
C GLU A 127 26.18 2.42 7.90
N VAL A 128 27.45 2.12 8.20
CA VAL A 128 28.06 0.83 7.81
C VAL A 128 27.35 -0.34 8.51
N ALA A 129 27.07 -0.22 9.80
CA ALA A 129 26.36 -1.25 10.57
C ALA A 129 24.91 -1.42 10.09
N TYR A 130 24.21 -0.32 9.84
CA TYR A 130 22.87 -0.31 9.25
C TYR A 130 22.86 -1.02 7.89
N ARG A 131 23.76 -0.65 6.98
CA ARG A 131 23.82 -1.25 5.63
C ARG A 131 24.13 -2.74 5.71
N ARG A 132 25.05 -3.15 6.60
CA ARG A 132 25.38 -4.56 6.81
C ARG A 132 24.18 -5.36 7.31
N GLU A 133 23.46 -4.85 8.30
CA GLU A 133 22.28 -5.54 8.86
C GLU A 133 21.12 -5.57 7.84
N LEU A 134 20.87 -4.46 7.15
CA LEU A 134 19.85 -4.38 6.10
C LEU A 134 20.14 -5.38 4.98
N LEU A 135 21.38 -5.45 4.49
CA LEU A 135 21.78 -6.44 3.49
C LEU A 135 21.69 -7.87 4.02
N ALA A 136 22.04 -8.13 5.29
CA ALA A 136 21.90 -9.46 5.89
C ALA A 136 20.43 -9.91 5.97
N LEU A 137 19.49 -8.98 6.23
CA LEU A 137 18.06 -9.25 6.24
C LEU A 137 17.49 -9.41 4.82
N LEU A 138 17.91 -8.56 3.88
CA LEU A 138 17.50 -8.64 2.48
C LEU A 138 17.99 -9.93 1.80
N TYR A 139 19.17 -10.42 2.18
CA TYR A 139 19.85 -11.57 1.54
C TYR A 139 19.99 -12.79 2.44
N ARG A 140 18.99 -13.06 3.30
CA ARG A 140 18.95 -14.17 4.27
C ARG A 140 19.07 -15.60 3.69
N GLY A 141 19.51 -15.78 2.43
CA GLY A 141 19.68 -17.07 1.76
C GLY A 141 20.80 -17.20 0.71
N ALA A 142 21.38 -16.12 0.16
CA ALA A 142 22.59 -16.21 -0.70
C ALA A 142 23.17 -14.81 -0.92
N VAL A 143 24.48 -14.65 -0.72
CA VAL A 143 25.19 -13.39 -0.96
C VAL A 143 25.48 -13.26 -2.45
N PRO A 144 24.91 -12.30 -3.20
CA PRO A 144 25.40 -12.00 -4.54
C PRO A 144 26.69 -11.20 -4.38
N ARG A 145 27.82 -11.87 -4.52
CA ARG A 145 29.14 -11.26 -4.68
C ARG A 145 29.66 -11.57 -6.08
N VAL A 146 29.02 -11.02 -7.10
CA VAL A 146 29.61 -10.84 -8.43
C VAL A 146 28.94 -9.61 -9.05
N GLN A 147 29.68 -8.54 -9.32
CA GLN A 147 29.19 -7.50 -10.24
C GLN A 147 29.47 -8.00 -11.65
N GLU A 148 28.43 -8.18 -12.44
CA GLU A 148 28.55 -8.56 -13.86
C GLU A 148 28.69 -7.31 -14.73
N SER A 149 29.36 -7.43 -15.87
CA SER A 149 29.46 -6.38 -16.91
C SER A 149 30.09 -5.05 -16.47
N VAL A 150 31.30 -5.11 -15.90
CA VAL A 150 32.03 -3.90 -15.51
C VAL A 150 32.89 -3.38 -16.67
N PHE A 151 32.66 -2.14 -17.07
CA PHE A 151 33.54 -1.38 -17.95
C PHE A 151 34.50 -0.53 -17.12
N PHE A 152 35.78 -0.60 -17.41
CA PHE A 152 36.74 0.32 -16.81
C PHE A 152 37.85 0.68 -17.80
N ARG A 153 38.32 1.93 -17.68
CA ARG A 153 39.41 2.45 -18.50
C ARG A 153 40.72 2.15 -17.79
N GLY A 154 41.63 1.47 -18.49
CA GLY A 154 43.00 1.27 -18.07
C GLY A 154 43.74 2.60 -17.93
N LEU A 155 44.83 2.57 -17.16
CA LEU A 155 45.66 3.74 -16.85
C LEU A 155 46.25 4.43 -18.10
N HIS A 156 46.30 3.73 -19.24
CA HIS A 156 46.90 4.23 -20.47
C HIS A 156 45.88 4.40 -21.61
N GLY A 157 44.58 4.41 -21.30
CA GLY A 157 43.50 4.74 -22.24
C GLY A 157 42.83 3.53 -22.89
N GLU A 158 43.31 2.31 -22.63
CA GLU A 158 42.64 1.08 -23.07
C GLU A 158 41.31 0.91 -22.33
N THR A 159 40.29 0.32 -22.96
CA THR A 159 39.01 0.03 -22.29
C THR A 159 38.83 -1.46 -22.15
N TYR A 160 38.68 -1.92 -20.91
CA TYR A 160 38.44 -3.30 -20.57
C TYR A 160 36.96 -3.48 -20.24
N TYR A 161 36.36 -4.49 -20.84
CA TYR A 161 35.05 -5.00 -20.50
C TYR A 161 35.20 -6.44 -20.02
N VAL A 162 34.60 -6.72 -18.88
CA VAL A 162 34.55 -8.07 -18.30
C VAL A 162 33.09 -8.43 -18.04
N GLU A 163 32.64 -9.50 -18.69
CA GLU A 163 31.27 -9.99 -18.58
C GLU A 163 31.00 -10.53 -17.17
N ARG A 164 31.91 -11.36 -16.63
CA ARG A 164 31.75 -11.99 -15.31
C ARG A 164 33.09 -12.16 -14.60
N HIS A 165 33.15 -11.94 -13.28
CA HIS A 165 34.37 -12.18 -12.49
C HIS A 165 34.11 -13.08 -11.27
N GLU A 166 34.98 -14.04 -11.03
CA GLU A 166 34.95 -14.93 -9.87
C GLU A 166 36.33 -14.89 -9.18
N GLY A 167 36.44 -14.06 -8.14
CA GLY A 167 37.72 -13.81 -7.49
C GLY A 167 38.74 -13.17 -8.45
N GLU A 168 39.81 -13.90 -8.76
CA GLU A 168 40.88 -13.48 -9.69
C GLU A 168 40.67 -13.99 -11.13
N ARG A 169 39.59 -14.74 -11.41
CA ARG A 169 39.22 -15.21 -12.74
C ARG A 169 38.19 -14.29 -13.38
N LEU A 170 38.38 -14.00 -14.66
CA LEU A 170 37.52 -13.18 -15.50
C LEU A 170 37.00 -14.06 -16.65
N TYR A 171 35.76 -13.83 -17.05
CA TYR A 171 35.12 -14.50 -18.18
C TYR A 171 34.53 -13.44 -19.10
N GLY A 172 34.61 -13.69 -20.42
CA GLY A 172 34.13 -12.76 -21.44
C GLY A 172 34.88 -11.42 -21.40
N ILE A 173 36.17 -11.44 -21.76
CA ILE A 173 37.00 -10.24 -21.77
C ILE A 173 37.00 -9.63 -23.16
N LEU A 174 36.73 -8.33 -23.23
CA LEU A 174 36.85 -7.52 -24.43
C LEU A 174 37.73 -6.32 -24.12
N VAL A 175 38.83 -6.16 -24.85
CA VAL A 175 39.75 -5.04 -24.70
C VAL A 175 39.74 -4.23 -25.98
N TYR A 176 39.41 -2.94 -25.83
CA TYR A 176 39.53 -1.95 -26.88
C TYR A 176 40.85 -1.22 -26.72
N ASP A 177 41.79 -1.51 -27.62
CA ASP A 177 43.07 -0.82 -27.70
C ASP A 177 42.99 0.25 -28.80
N VAL A 178 42.75 1.48 -28.35
CA VAL A 178 42.73 2.69 -29.19
C VAL A 178 44.12 3.33 -29.30
N THR A 179 45.07 2.93 -28.46
CA THR A 179 46.42 3.52 -28.42
C THR A 179 47.42 2.72 -29.26
N GLY A 180 47.06 1.51 -29.68
CA GLY A 180 47.90 0.63 -30.50
C GLY A 180 49.09 0.08 -29.72
N ARG A 181 49.02 0.08 -28.39
CA ARG A 181 50.13 -0.34 -27.52
C ARG A 181 50.19 -1.85 -27.32
N ILE A 182 49.04 -2.50 -27.20
CA ILE A 182 48.93 -3.95 -26.98
C ILE A 182 49.30 -4.70 -28.26
N PHE A 183 48.88 -4.17 -29.42
CA PHE A 183 49.28 -4.64 -30.74
C PHE A 183 49.63 -3.46 -31.68
N PRO A 184 50.92 -3.11 -31.83
CA PRO A 184 51.35 -2.02 -32.70
C PRO A 184 51.30 -2.45 -34.16
N VAL A 185 50.31 -1.94 -34.90
CA VAL A 185 50.17 -2.11 -36.35
C VAL A 185 50.04 -0.73 -36.97
N GLU A 186 50.73 -0.43 -38.07
CA GLU A 186 50.63 0.87 -38.75
C GLU A 186 49.19 1.13 -39.21
N GLY A 187 48.53 2.13 -38.61
CA GLY A 187 47.16 2.53 -38.95
C GLY A 187 46.47 3.34 -37.86
N ARG A 188 45.37 4.02 -38.20
CA ARG A 188 44.54 4.86 -37.29
C ARG A 188 43.34 4.11 -36.67
N PHE A 189 43.21 2.80 -36.91
CA PHE A 189 42.01 2.06 -36.53
C PHE A 189 42.22 1.26 -35.24
N PRO A 190 41.24 1.25 -34.32
CA PRO A 190 41.37 0.57 -33.04
C PRO A 190 41.42 -0.95 -33.20
N THR A 191 42.18 -1.60 -32.33
CA THR A 191 42.28 -3.04 -32.26
C THR A 191 41.34 -3.55 -31.17
N VAL A 192 40.54 -4.56 -31.51
CA VAL A 192 39.60 -5.22 -30.59
C VAL A 192 40.13 -6.60 -30.26
N LEU A 193 40.38 -6.83 -28.98
CA LEU A 193 40.85 -8.11 -28.48
C LEU A 193 39.72 -8.76 -27.70
N THR A 194 39.33 -9.97 -28.12
CA THR A 194 38.31 -10.77 -27.43
C THR A 194 38.96 -12.00 -26.83
N ALA A 195 38.65 -12.36 -25.58
CA ALA A 195 39.11 -13.59 -24.93
C ALA A 195 37.98 -14.24 -24.13
N ARG A 196 37.94 -15.57 -24.10
CA ARG A 196 36.90 -16.31 -23.38
C ARG A 196 37.12 -16.27 -21.88
N GLU A 197 38.37 -16.45 -21.46
CA GLU A 197 38.77 -16.51 -20.06
C GLU A 197 40.00 -15.63 -19.83
N GLY A 198 40.13 -15.11 -18.62
CA GLY A 198 41.25 -14.29 -18.20
C GLY A 198 41.55 -14.46 -16.73
N ARG A 199 42.81 -14.26 -16.34
CA ARG A 199 43.24 -14.39 -14.94
C ARG A 199 44.21 -13.28 -14.58
N PHE A 200 43.96 -12.62 -13.45
CA PHE A 200 44.93 -11.69 -12.87
C PHE A 200 46.00 -12.47 -12.11
N GLU A 201 47.25 -12.37 -12.56
CA GLU A 201 48.40 -12.97 -11.90
C GLU A 201 49.60 -12.00 -11.95
N GLY A 202 50.07 -11.57 -10.78
CA GLY A 202 51.27 -10.73 -10.67
C GLY A 202 51.19 -9.34 -11.34
N GLY A 203 50.01 -8.72 -11.43
CA GLY A 203 49.82 -7.43 -12.11
C GLY A 203 49.65 -7.55 -13.63
N THR A 204 49.76 -8.77 -14.17
CA THR A 204 49.45 -9.10 -15.56
C THR A 204 48.11 -9.82 -15.67
N LEU A 205 47.44 -9.63 -16.80
CA LEU A 205 46.20 -10.26 -17.20
C LEU A 205 46.50 -11.31 -18.27
N GLU A 206 46.48 -12.58 -17.88
CA GLU A 206 46.61 -13.71 -18.81
C GLU A 206 45.26 -14.01 -19.44
N LEU A 207 45.17 -14.05 -20.76
CA LEU A 207 43.95 -14.22 -21.55
C LEU A 207 44.02 -15.53 -22.35
N VAL A 208 42.91 -16.28 -22.42
CA VAL A 208 42.85 -17.61 -23.02
C VAL A 208 41.75 -17.71 -24.08
N GLY A 209 42.08 -18.34 -25.21
CA GLY A 209 41.16 -18.67 -26.30
C GLY A 209 40.53 -17.45 -26.95
N GLY A 210 41.37 -16.55 -27.46
CA GLY A 210 40.96 -15.25 -27.97
C GLY A 210 41.36 -14.98 -29.42
N ARG A 211 40.95 -13.81 -29.89
CA ARG A 211 41.25 -13.30 -31.22
C ARG A 211 41.41 -11.79 -31.19
N VAL A 212 42.26 -11.32 -32.08
CA VAL A 212 42.56 -9.91 -32.31
C VAL A 212 41.93 -9.54 -33.64
N LEU A 213 40.99 -8.61 -33.58
CA LEU A 213 40.24 -8.10 -34.71
C LEU A 213 40.66 -6.65 -34.94
N ARG A 214 40.77 -6.25 -36.20
CA ARG A 214 41.00 -4.85 -36.61
C ARG A 214 39.92 -4.41 -37.56
N PHE A 215 39.53 -3.16 -37.42
CA PHE A 215 38.71 -2.49 -38.42
C PHE A 215 39.56 -2.14 -39.64
N SER A 216 39.22 -2.73 -40.78
CA SER A 216 39.72 -2.36 -42.09
C SER A 216 39.19 -0.98 -42.50
N PRO A 217 39.88 -0.26 -43.40
CA PRO A 217 39.48 1.10 -43.82
C PRO A 217 38.10 1.20 -44.48
N ASP A 218 37.59 0.09 -44.99
CA ASP A 218 36.26 -0.12 -45.58
C ASP A 218 35.19 -0.49 -44.54
N GLY A 219 35.52 -0.48 -43.24
CA GLY A 219 34.61 -0.82 -42.15
C GLY A 219 34.46 -2.32 -41.88
N GLY A 220 35.15 -3.18 -42.64
CA GLY A 220 35.17 -4.62 -42.40
C GLY A 220 36.00 -4.99 -41.16
N LEU A 221 35.61 -6.04 -40.44
CA LEU A 221 36.43 -6.60 -39.36
C LEU A 221 37.37 -7.65 -39.94
N ALA A 222 38.66 -7.33 -40.02
CA ALA A 222 39.70 -8.27 -40.37
C ALA A 222 40.24 -8.95 -39.11
N GLU A 223 40.16 -10.28 -39.04
CA GLU A 223 40.85 -11.05 -38.01
C GLU A 223 42.35 -11.01 -38.29
N LEU A 224 43.11 -10.36 -37.40
CA LEU A 224 44.56 -10.26 -37.51
C LEU A 224 45.22 -11.56 -37.04
N VAL A 225 44.84 -12.02 -35.85
CA VAL A 225 45.47 -13.15 -35.17
C VAL A 225 44.46 -13.85 -34.28
N ARG A 226 44.47 -15.18 -34.28
CA ARG A 226 43.83 -16.02 -33.26
C ARG A 226 44.89 -16.56 -32.31
N PHE A 227 44.65 -16.48 -31.00
CA PHE A 227 45.58 -16.93 -29.97
C PHE A 227 44.91 -17.88 -28.98
N ASP A 228 45.64 -18.93 -28.58
CA ASP A 228 45.20 -19.79 -27.48
C ASP A 228 45.52 -19.18 -26.12
N ARG A 229 46.59 -18.39 -26.03
CA ARG A 229 47.00 -17.68 -24.81
C ARG A 229 47.75 -16.39 -25.13
N LEU A 230 47.46 -15.32 -24.40
CA LEU A 230 48.09 -13.99 -24.54
C LEU A 230 48.13 -13.29 -23.18
N THR A 231 49.26 -12.67 -22.81
CA THR A 231 49.40 -11.96 -21.53
C THR A 231 49.51 -10.45 -21.75
N VAL A 232 48.74 -9.65 -20.99
CA VAL A 232 48.67 -8.19 -21.07
C VAL A 232 49.05 -7.56 -19.73
N ASP A 233 49.79 -6.46 -19.71
CA ASP A 233 50.16 -5.75 -18.47
C ASP A 233 49.03 -4.80 -18.03
N ALA A 234 48.51 -4.95 -16.79
CA ALA A 234 47.25 -4.35 -16.36
C ALA A 234 47.32 -3.52 -15.05
N GLY A 235 48.33 -3.73 -14.18
CA GLY A 235 48.61 -2.90 -12.99
C GLY A 235 47.74 -3.14 -11.73
N GLU A 236 48.22 -2.75 -10.54
CA GLU A 236 47.56 -3.04 -9.23
C GLU A 236 46.35 -2.13 -8.90
N ASP A 237 46.32 -0.89 -9.36
CA ASP A 237 45.24 0.05 -9.05
C ASP A 237 43.92 -0.33 -9.73
N LEU A 238 44.02 -1.03 -10.88
CA LEU A 238 42.91 -1.62 -11.60
C LEU A 238 42.18 -2.67 -10.75
N ARG A 239 42.94 -3.50 -10.01
CA ARG A 239 42.40 -4.54 -9.12
C ARG A 239 41.57 -3.96 -7.97
N ARG A 240 41.98 -2.83 -7.37
CA ARG A 240 41.22 -2.17 -6.28
C ARG A 240 39.95 -1.46 -6.76
N ALA A 241 39.98 -0.88 -7.96
CA ALA A 241 38.80 -0.27 -8.58
C ALA A 241 37.71 -1.31 -8.91
N VAL A 242 38.14 -2.52 -9.30
CA VAL A 242 37.26 -3.65 -9.64
C VAL A 242 36.63 -4.32 -8.39
N LEU A 243 37.14 -4.09 -7.16
CA LEU A 243 36.79 -4.90 -5.97
C LEU A 243 36.05 -4.22 -4.77
N GLY A 244 35.52 -2.98 -4.80
CA GLY A 244 34.64 -2.53 -3.68
C GLY A 244 33.99 -1.14 -3.66
N GLY A 245 32.64 -1.09 -3.47
CA GLY A 245 31.80 0.11 -3.38
C GLY A 245 31.20 0.42 -1.99
N ARG A 246 31.71 1.46 -1.31
CA ARG A 246 31.06 2.11 -0.15
C ARG A 246 30.23 3.31 -0.62
N THR A 247 29.12 3.60 0.07
CA THR A 247 28.30 4.78 -0.24
C THR A 247 28.89 6.04 0.42
N PRO A 248 28.60 7.25 -0.10
CA PRO A 248 29.08 8.51 0.49
C PRO A 248 28.66 8.73 1.96
N ALA A 249 27.51 8.19 2.37
CA ALA A 249 27.01 8.29 3.75
C ALA A 249 27.89 7.52 4.75
N GLU A 250 28.54 6.44 4.32
CA GLU A 250 29.43 5.59 5.13
C GLU A 250 30.85 6.14 5.27
N MET A 251 31.20 7.18 4.51
CA MET A 251 32.55 7.73 4.47
C MET A 251 32.67 8.93 5.40
N SER A 252 33.79 9.03 6.13
CA SER A 252 34.14 10.27 6.85
C SER A 252 34.49 11.40 5.87
N LEU A 253 34.57 12.65 6.35
CA LEU A 253 35.01 13.76 5.49
C LEU A 253 36.40 13.51 4.89
N ARG A 254 37.30 12.86 5.64
CA ARG A 254 38.64 12.48 5.17
C ARG A 254 38.59 11.46 4.03
N GLU A 255 37.77 10.42 4.18
CA GLU A 255 37.60 9.38 3.14
C GLU A 255 36.93 9.94 1.87
N LEU A 256 35.92 10.81 2.02
CA LEU A 256 35.29 11.51 0.90
C LEU A 256 36.29 12.37 0.13
N GLY A 257 37.14 13.13 0.83
CA GLY A 257 38.19 13.95 0.20
C GLY A 257 39.19 13.12 -0.61
N ALA A 258 39.66 12.00 -0.07
CA ALA A 258 40.58 11.10 -0.78
C ALA A 258 39.93 10.48 -2.03
N ARG A 259 38.64 10.14 -1.97
CA ARG A 259 37.91 9.59 -3.12
C ARG A 259 37.64 10.62 -4.21
N ILE A 260 37.32 11.86 -3.83
CA ILE A 260 37.16 12.98 -4.77
C ILE A 260 38.44 13.21 -5.56
N GLU A 261 39.59 13.22 -4.89
CA GLU A 261 40.89 13.42 -5.53
C GLU A 261 41.24 12.27 -6.50
N LEU A 262 40.95 11.03 -6.13
CA LEU A 262 41.17 9.87 -7.01
C LEU A 262 40.30 9.94 -8.28
N LEU A 263 39.04 10.35 -8.17
CA LEU A 263 38.17 10.50 -9.35
C LEU A 263 38.62 11.64 -10.26
N ARG A 264 39.05 12.77 -9.69
CA ARG A 264 39.64 13.88 -10.47
C ARG A 264 40.85 13.43 -11.28
N ARG A 265 41.77 12.67 -10.66
CA ARG A 265 42.96 12.14 -11.34
C ARG A 265 42.61 11.11 -12.41
N SER A 266 41.47 10.43 -12.27
CA SER A 266 40.97 9.44 -13.23
C SER A 266 40.13 10.07 -14.35
N GLY A 267 39.99 11.40 -14.40
CA GLY A 267 39.18 12.10 -15.39
C GLY A 267 37.67 11.90 -15.24
N LEU A 268 37.20 11.42 -14.09
CA LEU A 268 35.79 11.18 -13.78
C LEU A 268 35.22 12.35 -12.96
N ASP A 269 33.96 12.73 -13.22
CA ASP A 269 33.31 13.85 -12.52
C ASP A 269 33.03 13.49 -11.04
N PRO A 270 33.66 14.18 -10.06
CA PRO A 270 33.43 13.92 -8.64
C PRO A 270 32.25 14.74 -8.07
N ARG A 271 31.46 15.46 -8.90
CA ARG A 271 30.45 16.44 -8.48
C ARG A 271 29.55 15.97 -7.34
N SER A 272 28.98 14.77 -7.43
CA SER A 272 28.09 14.22 -6.41
C SER A 272 28.77 14.06 -5.04
N LEU A 273 30.04 13.63 -5.03
CA LEU A 273 30.86 13.50 -3.82
C LEU A 273 31.28 14.86 -3.27
N VAL A 274 31.56 15.84 -4.14
CA VAL A 274 31.86 17.22 -3.72
C VAL A 274 30.63 17.83 -3.03
N VAL A 275 29.43 17.67 -3.60
CA VAL A 275 28.20 18.13 -2.95
C VAL A 275 28.04 17.47 -1.59
N GLU A 276 28.22 16.16 -1.48
CA GLU A 276 28.10 15.45 -0.21
C GLU A 276 29.09 15.93 0.86
N TYR A 277 30.35 16.15 0.46
CA TYR A 277 31.38 16.71 1.34
C TYR A 277 30.94 18.05 1.94
N HIS A 278 30.44 18.96 1.08
CA HIS A 278 29.95 20.27 1.54
C HIS A 278 28.64 20.16 2.33
N SER A 279 27.75 19.21 2.02
CA SER A 279 26.51 18.96 2.76
C SER A 279 26.75 18.56 4.21
N LYS A 280 27.72 17.68 4.48
CA LYS A 280 28.03 17.25 5.85
C LYS A 280 28.43 18.43 6.74
N ILE A 281 29.21 19.37 6.19
CA ILE A 281 29.65 20.56 6.91
C ILE A 281 28.49 21.57 7.06
N ALA A 282 27.73 21.79 5.98
CA ALA A 282 26.59 22.69 5.96
C ALA A 282 25.51 22.33 7.00
N VAL A 283 25.12 21.05 7.08
CA VAL A 283 24.15 20.54 8.06
C VAL A 283 24.64 20.73 9.49
N ALA A 284 25.94 20.53 9.74
CA ALA A 284 26.52 20.77 11.06
C ALA A 284 26.45 22.26 11.46
N VAL A 285 26.68 23.18 10.52
CA VAL A 285 26.61 24.64 10.77
C VAL A 285 25.16 25.16 10.86
N ALA A 286 24.19 24.40 10.35
CA ALA A 286 22.79 24.81 10.26
C ALA A 286 22.18 25.23 11.60
N ALA A 287 22.47 24.51 12.70
CA ALA A 287 21.89 24.81 14.01
C ALA A 287 22.22 26.23 14.50
N PHE A 288 23.46 26.68 14.33
CA PHE A 288 23.87 28.04 14.65
C PHE A 288 23.18 29.08 13.77
N VAL A 289 23.15 28.86 12.45
CA VAL A 289 22.50 29.76 11.47
C VAL A 289 21.01 29.92 11.77
N PHE A 290 20.34 28.82 12.11
CA PHE A 290 18.94 28.83 12.45
C PHE A 290 18.66 29.55 13.76
N VAL A 291 19.52 29.45 14.77
CA VAL A 291 19.36 30.28 15.97
C VAL A 291 19.64 31.76 15.68
N LEU A 292 20.63 32.07 14.83
CA LEU A 292 20.94 33.43 14.40
C LEU A 292 19.75 34.11 13.73
N PHE A 293 18.98 33.36 12.94
CA PHE A 293 17.74 33.83 12.34
C PHE A 293 16.54 33.78 13.31
N GLY A 294 16.38 32.67 14.02
CA GLY A 294 15.21 32.39 14.85
C GLY A 294 15.16 33.22 16.13
N ALA A 295 16.30 33.62 16.69
CA ALA A 295 16.34 34.45 17.89
C ALA A 295 15.72 35.86 17.67
N PRO A 296 16.16 36.65 16.69
CA PRO A 296 15.50 37.92 16.37
C PRO A 296 14.04 37.75 15.98
N MET A 297 13.76 36.76 15.12
CA MET A 297 12.42 36.55 14.58
C MET A 297 11.42 36.08 15.64
N GLY A 298 11.85 35.19 16.54
CA GLY A 298 11.04 34.72 17.67
C GLY A 298 10.72 35.83 18.67
N ALA A 299 11.66 36.74 18.94
CA ALA A 299 11.40 37.92 19.77
C ALA A 299 10.37 38.88 19.13
N LEU A 300 10.34 38.97 17.79
CA LEU A 300 9.40 39.82 17.05
C LEU A 300 8.00 39.19 16.96
N LEU A 301 7.91 37.92 16.54
CA LEU A 301 6.64 37.22 16.31
C LEU A 301 5.99 36.71 17.61
N GLY A 302 6.78 36.45 18.65
CA GLY A 302 6.31 35.96 19.95
C GLY A 302 5.28 36.86 20.65
N ARG A 303 5.23 38.15 20.26
CA ARG A 303 4.24 39.13 20.76
C ARG A 303 2.80 38.80 20.35
N ARG A 304 2.60 37.94 19.34
CA ARG A 304 1.27 37.56 18.81
C ARG A 304 0.67 36.30 19.46
N GLY A 305 1.36 35.70 20.43
CA GLY A 305 0.87 34.56 21.22
C GLY A 305 1.71 33.28 21.04
N ARG A 306 1.65 32.40 22.04
CA ARG A 306 2.50 31.19 22.13
C ARG A 306 2.28 30.22 20.96
N ALA A 307 1.03 29.96 20.58
CA ALA A 307 0.69 29.04 19.49
C ALA A 307 1.16 29.54 18.12
N ALA A 308 1.04 30.85 17.86
CA ALA A 308 1.50 31.46 16.61
C ALA A 308 3.03 31.35 16.45
N GLY A 309 3.79 31.50 17.54
CA GLY A 309 5.24 31.31 17.54
C GLY A 309 5.65 29.85 17.28
N ALA A 310 4.91 28.89 17.82
CA ALA A 310 5.13 27.47 17.59
C ALA A 310 4.92 27.07 16.12
N ILE A 311 3.79 27.49 15.53
CA ILE A 311 3.44 27.21 14.13
C ILE A 311 4.47 27.85 13.19
N ALA A 312 4.81 29.12 13.42
CA ALA A 312 5.80 29.82 12.61
C ALA A 312 7.19 29.17 12.70
N GLY A 313 7.63 28.78 13.90
CA GLY A 313 8.90 28.08 14.10
C GLY A 313 8.96 26.74 13.38
N PHE A 314 7.88 25.96 13.41
CA PHE A 314 7.79 24.68 12.71
C PHE A 314 7.80 24.85 11.18
N LEU A 315 6.97 25.75 10.64
CA LEU A 315 6.90 26.02 9.20
C LEU A 315 8.23 26.54 8.65
N LEU A 316 8.91 27.42 9.39
CA LEU A 316 10.23 27.93 9.00
C LEU A 316 11.29 26.81 9.03
N ALA A 317 11.22 25.89 10.00
CA ALA A 317 12.11 24.73 10.04
C ALA A 317 11.89 23.83 8.82
N ALA A 318 10.63 23.53 8.48
CA ALA A 318 10.27 22.75 7.30
C ALA A 318 10.74 23.42 6.00
N MET A 319 10.50 24.73 5.86
CA MET A 319 10.94 25.51 4.70
C MET A 319 12.46 25.49 4.54
N ALA A 320 13.21 25.69 5.62
CA ALA A 320 14.67 25.68 5.57
C ALA A 320 15.24 24.30 5.21
N GLN A 321 14.62 23.21 5.67
CA GLN A 321 14.98 21.84 5.28
C GLN A 321 14.65 21.58 3.81
N GLY A 322 13.48 22.00 3.32
CA GLY A 322 13.09 21.88 1.92
C GLY A 322 14.06 22.62 0.98
N MET A 323 14.42 23.86 1.31
CA MET A 323 15.41 24.65 0.55
C MET A 323 16.79 23.98 0.52
N PHE A 324 17.22 23.36 1.63
CA PHE A 324 18.49 22.61 1.68
C PHE A 324 18.48 21.41 0.74
N VAL A 325 17.41 20.60 0.75
CA VAL A 325 17.28 19.45 -0.16
C VAL A 325 17.25 19.91 -1.61
N TRP A 326 16.46 20.93 -1.92
CA TRP A 326 16.35 21.47 -3.28
C TRP A 326 17.68 22.02 -3.81
N ALA A 327 18.39 22.84 -3.03
CA ALA A 327 19.68 23.39 -3.43
C ALA A 327 20.78 22.33 -3.58
N ARG A 328 20.76 21.29 -2.74
CA ARG A 328 21.65 20.12 -2.87
C ARG A 328 21.38 19.37 -4.19
N THR A 329 20.12 19.15 -4.54
CA THR A 329 19.75 18.48 -5.80
C THR A 329 20.16 19.29 -7.02
N LEU A 330 19.96 20.61 -7.02
CA LEU A 330 20.42 21.48 -8.11
C LEU A 330 21.95 21.43 -8.29
N ALA A 331 22.70 21.39 -7.20
CA ALA A 331 24.16 21.26 -7.25
C ALA A 331 24.64 19.86 -7.68
N GLN A 332 23.90 18.80 -7.33
CA GLN A 332 24.18 17.45 -7.84
C GLN A 332 23.94 17.36 -9.35
N ARG A 333 22.90 18.02 -9.86
CA ARG A 333 22.60 18.12 -11.31
C ARG A 333 23.53 19.09 -12.05
N GLY A 334 24.27 19.95 -11.35
CA GLY A 334 25.25 20.88 -11.92
C GLY A 334 24.71 22.25 -12.30
N VAL A 335 23.47 22.55 -11.96
CA VAL A 335 22.86 23.87 -12.18
C VAL A 335 23.57 24.94 -11.35
N ILE A 336 23.98 24.58 -10.13
CA ILE A 336 24.74 25.44 -9.20
C ILE A 336 26.10 24.77 -8.93
N PRO A 337 27.19 25.53 -8.72
CA PRO A 337 28.47 24.95 -8.37
C PRO A 337 28.36 23.97 -7.18
N ALA A 338 28.97 22.79 -7.33
CA ALA A 338 28.88 21.67 -6.38
C ALA A 338 29.22 22.06 -4.92
N HIS A 339 30.14 23.01 -4.76
CA HIS A 339 30.58 23.50 -3.45
C HIS A 339 29.63 24.55 -2.83
N LEU A 340 28.78 25.21 -3.62
CA LEU A 340 27.87 26.26 -3.15
C LEU A 340 26.46 25.77 -2.82
N GLY A 341 25.96 24.75 -3.53
CA GLY A 341 24.59 24.27 -3.37
C GLY A 341 24.17 24.04 -1.91
N PRO A 342 24.92 23.22 -1.15
CA PRO A 342 24.58 22.96 0.25
C PRO A 342 24.68 24.19 1.16
N TRP A 343 25.47 25.21 0.80
CA TRP A 343 25.70 26.39 1.62
C TRP A 343 24.68 27.50 1.37
N LEU A 344 24.10 27.56 0.18
CA LEU A 344 23.27 28.69 -0.27
C LEU A 344 22.08 28.99 0.66
N PRO A 345 21.28 27.99 1.11
CA PRO A 345 20.20 28.25 2.06
C PRO A 345 20.72 28.77 3.41
N HIS A 346 21.81 28.20 3.93
CA HIS A 346 22.38 28.63 5.21
C HIS A 346 22.99 30.04 5.14
N LEU A 347 23.60 30.40 4.01
CA LEU A 347 24.09 31.76 3.79
C LEU A 347 22.93 32.75 3.72
N ALA A 348 21.82 32.41 3.06
CA ALA A 348 20.62 33.25 2.99
C ALA A 348 19.98 33.48 4.37
N PHE A 349 19.71 32.40 5.12
CA PHE A 349 19.16 32.50 6.48
C PHE A 349 20.14 33.18 7.45
N GLY A 350 21.44 32.93 7.31
CA GLY A 350 22.47 33.54 8.14
C GLY A 350 22.58 35.04 7.92
N LEU A 351 22.60 35.49 6.67
CA LEU A 351 22.61 36.91 6.30
C LEU A 351 21.34 37.61 6.81
N LEU A 352 20.18 37.01 6.59
CA LEU A 352 18.90 37.54 7.07
C LEU A 352 18.86 37.63 8.60
N GLY A 353 19.30 36.58 9.29
CA GLY A 353 19.39 36.55 10.75
C GLY A 353 20.33 37.62 11.30
N LEU A 354 21.49 37.82 10.68
CA LEU A 354 22.43 38.87 11.06
C LEU A 354 21.83 40.27 10.89
N LEU A 355 21.17 40.54 9.75
CA LEU A 355 20.49 41.81 9.49
C LEU A 355 19.39 42.08 10.52
N LEU A 356 18.58 41.07 10.84
CA LEU A 356 17.55 41.19 11.88
C LEU A 356 18.17 41.43 13.27
N LEU A 357 19.23 40.72 13.62
CA LEU A 357 19.93 40.90 14.90
C LEU A 357 20.50 42.33 15.05
N VAL A 358 21.03 42.91 13.98
CA VAL A 358 21.57 44.29 14.00
C VAL A 358 20.47 45.35 14.02
N THR A 359 19.25 45.03 13.57
CA THR A 359 18.13 45.98 13.52
C THR A 359 17.12 45.85 14.66
N LEU A 360 17.23 44.79 15.49
CA LEU A 360 16.32 44.45 16.61
C LEU A 360 15.99 45.62 17.56
N ASP A 361 16.94 46.50 17.87
CA ASP A 361 16.73 47.59 18.85
C ASP A 361 16.12 48.87 18.25
N ARG A 362 15.99 48.99 16.91
CA ARG A 362 15.73 50.29 16.27
C ARG A 362 14.35 50.51 15.67
N LEU A 363 13.51 49.51 15.36
CA LEU A 363 12.33 49.81 14.52
C LEU A 363 11.05 49.00 14.77
N ARG A 364 9.92 49.73 14.70
CA ARG A 364 8.60 49.29 14.26
C ARG A 364 8.70 48.85 12.78
N LEU A 365 8.82 47.56 12.49
CA LEU A 365 8.87 47.01 11.12
C LEU A 365 7.49 46.47 10.69
N ARG A 366 6.71 47.26 9.94
CA ARG A 366 5.57 46.76 9.13
C ARG A 366 5.84 46.81 7.62
N TRP A 367 6.81 47.59 7.16
CA TRP A 367 7.03 47.81 5.72
C TRP A 367 8.22 47.02 5.15
N PHE A 368 9.25 46.78 5.96
CA PHE A 368 10.47 46.09 5.50
C PHE A 368 10.33 44.55 5.42
N LEU A 369 9.44 43.94 6.22
CA LEU A 369 9.08 42.51 6.05
C LEU A 369 8.27 42.29 4.76
N THR A 370 7.41 43.24 4.41
CA THR A 370 6.68 43.24 3.13
C THR A 370 7.63 43.52 1.97
N LEU A 371 8.60 44.43 2.13
CA LEU A 371 9.62 44.71 1.12
C LEU A 371 10.57 43.52 0.90
N LEU A 372 10.93 42.77 1.95
CA LEU A 372 11.75 41.56 1.82
C LEU A 372 10.97 40.41 1.18
N PHE A 373 9.68 40.26 1.53
CA PHE A 373 8.76 39.34 0.85
C PHE A 373 8.62 39.68 -0.64
N PHE A 374 8.61 40.97 -0.99
CA PHE A 374 8.61 41.44 -2.38
C PHE A 374 10.00 41.46 -3.05
N LEU A 375 11.11 41.45 -2.32
CA LEU A 375 12.47 41.38 -2.89
C LEU A 375 12.93 39.93 -3.10
N THR A 376 12.37 38.96 -2.37
CA THR A 376 12.62 37.53 -2.59
C THR A 376 11.71 36.91 -3.65
N LEU A 377 10.61 37.58 -4.02
CA LEU A 377 9.64 37.13 -5.04
C LEU A 377 9.42 38.17 -6.17
N GLY A 378 10.20 39.26 -6.19
CA GLY A 378 10.01 40.36 -7.12
C GLY A 378 10.79 40.20 -8.40
N ASN A 379 10.08 39.80 -9.46
CA ASN A 379 10.38 40.05 -10.88
C ASN A 379 11.82 39.77 -11.30
N LEU A 380 12.13 38.49 -11.47
CA LEU A 380 12.88 38.07 -12.63
C LEU A 380 11.90 38.07 -13.80
N SER A 381 11.84 39.18 -14.53
CA SER A 381 11.50 39.11 -15.96
C SER A 381 12.67 38.38 -16.63
N THR A 382 12.68 37.07 -16.53
CA THR A 382 13.48 36.21 -17.39
C THR A 382 12.64 36.00 -18.64
N ALA A 383 13.16 36.34 -19.82
CA ALA A 383 12.87 35.50 -20.96
C ALA A 383 12.99 34.05 -20.46
N ALA A 384 11.91 33.27 -20.51
CA ALA A 384 11.91 31.95 -19.92
C ALA A 384 13.03 31.18 -20.61
N GLY A 385 14.14 30.97 -19.89
CA GLY A 385 15.22 30.16 -20.42
C GLY A 385 14.63 28.83 -20.87
N PRO A 386 15.21 28.18 -21.89
CA PRO A 386 14.67 26.93 -22.39
C PRO A 386 14.46 25.96 -21.21
N PRO A 387 13.33 25.22 -21.16
CA PRO A 387 12.85 24.49 -19.97
C PRO A 387 13.69 23.25 -19.63
N PHE A 388 14.94 23.21 -20.09
CA PHE A 388 15.88 22.12 -19.94
C PHE A 388 16.82 22.39 -18.76
N SER A 389 16.81 21.48 -17.79
CA SER A 389 17.78 21.44 -16.70
C SER A 389 19.19 20.98 -17.16
N GLU A 390 19.24 20.14 -18.20
CA GLU A 390 20.47 19.70 -18.87
C GLU A 390 20.17 19.61 -20.38
N PHE A 391 21.07 20.12 -21.24
CA PHE A 391 20.93 20.05 -22.69
C PHE A 391 22.31 19.80 -23.32
N TRP A 392 22.47 18.63 -23.92
CA TRP A 392 23.68 18.22 -24.64
C TRP A 392 23.33 18.01 -26.10
N ALA A 393 24.20 18.46 -27.01
CA ALA A 393 24.08 18.20 -28.44
C ALA A 393 25.49 18.20 -29.06
N ASP A 394 25.70 17.38 -30.09
CA ASP A 394 26.96 17.37 -30.85
C ASP A 394 27.13 18.67 -31.64
N GLU A 395 26.02 19.17 -32.19
CA GLU A 395 25.91 20.46 -32.86
C GLU A 395 24.69 21.20 -32.29
N LEU A 396 24.84 22.47 -31.91
CA LEU A 396 23.78 23.31 -31.39
C LEU A 396 23.77 24.65 -32.12
N VAL A 397 22.63 24.97 -32.72
CA VAL A 397 22.35 26.26 -33.37
C VAL A 397 21.29 26.97 -32.54
N VAL A 398 21.66 28.15 -32.03
CA VAL A 398 20.77 29.03 -31.25
C VAL A 398 20.38 30.21 -32.12
N MET A 399 19.09 30.41 -32.33
CA MET A 399 18.56 31.50 -33.17
C MET A 399 17.61 32.39 -32.37
N GLN A 400 17.35 33.61 -32.88
CA GLN A 400 16.33 34.53 -32.38
C GLN A 400 16.41 34.76 -30.86
N ASP A 401 17.55 35.22 -30.36
CA ASP A 401 17.77 35.49 -28.92
C ASP A 401 17.46 34.29 -27.99
N ALA A 402 17.79 33.08 -28.46
CA ALA A 402 17.56 31.81 -27.78
C ALA A 402 16.08 31.38 -27.65
N THR A 403 15.18 31.94 -28.45
CA THR A 403 13.78 31.48 -28.57
C THR A 403 13.61 30.30 -29.53
N VAL A 404 14.65 29.97 -30.31
CA VAL A 404 14.71 28.77 -31.17
C VAL A 404 16.05 28.05 -30.98
N LEU A 405 16.00 26.75 -30.68
CA LEU A 405 17.15 25.87 -30.52
C LEU A 405 17.05 24.71 -31.49
N GLU A 406 18.08 24.49 -32.29
CA GLU A 406 18.20 23.32 -33.16
C GLU A 406 19.47 22.55 -32.80
N GLY A 407 19.35 21.26 -32.52
CA GLY A 407 20.49 20.44 -32.16
C GLY A 407 20.48 19.06 -32.81
N ARG A 408 21.67 18.47 -32.94
CA ARG A 408 21.89 17.11 -33.44
C ARG A 408 22.48 16.21 -32.35
N ASN A 409 22.04 14.96 -32.30
CA ASN A 409 22.34 13.98 -31.25
C ASN A 409 22.10 14.58 -29.85
N VAL A 410 20.87 15.02 -29.64
CA VAL A 410 20.49 15.81 -28.48
C VAL A 410 20.11 14.90 -27.31
N ARG A 411 20.56 15.29 -26.12
CA ARG A 411 20.08 14.77 -24.84
C ARG A 411 19.64 15.93 -23.96
N ALA A 412 18.32 16.09 -23.83
CA ALA A 412 17.68 17.14 -23.07
C ALA A 412 16.95 16.57 -21.85
N LYS A 413 17.05 17.22 -20.70
CA LYS A 413 16.40 16.81 -19.45
C LYS A 413 15.53 17.91 -18.89
N PHE A 414 14.26 17.62 -18.66
CA PHE A 414 13.28 18.56 -18.12
C PHE A 414 12.45 17.84 -17.04
N GLY A 415 12.41 18.39 -15.82
CA GLY A 415 11.83 17.70 -14.66
C GLY A 415 12.50 16.34 -14.35
N GLU A 416 11.71 15.27 -14.38
CA GLU A 416 12.14 13.86 -14.28
C GLU A 416 12.22 13.15 -15.64
N TYR A 417 11.98 13.89 -16.73
CA TYR A 417 11.99 13.37 -18.09
C TYR A 417 13.36 13.57 -18.74
N VAL A 418 13.79 12.57 -19.51
CA VAL A 418 15.02 12.64 -20.33
C VAL A 418 14.66 12.32 -21.77
N LEU A 419 14.86 13.27 -22.67
CA LEU A 419 14.65 13.14 -24.10
C LEU A 419 16.00 12.99 -24.81
N GLU A 420 16.22 11.86 -25.45
CA GLU A 420 17.34 11.62 -26.38
C GLU A 420 16.80 11.62 -27.81
N ALA A 421 17.42 12.34 -28.75
CA ALA A 421 16.93 12.44 -30.13
C ALA A 421 18.08 12.63 -31.12
N GLU A 422 17.93 12.13 -32.35
CA GLU A 422 18.91 12.36 -33.43
C GLU A 422 18.93 13.84 -33.85
N THR A 423 17.75 14.46 -33.91
CA THR A 423 17.60 15.90 -34.10
C THR A 423 16.51 16.43 -33.19
N LEU A 424 16.71 17.62 -32.61
CA LEU A 424 15.70 18.32 -31.81
C LEU A 424 15.62 19.78 -32.23
N ARG A 425 14.40 20.24 -32.50
CA ARG A 425 14.06 21.64 -32.67
C ARG A 425 13.14 22.07 -31.53
N ALA A 426 13.54 23.07 -30.76
CA ALA A 426 12.75 23.65 -29.68
C ALA A 426 12.44 25.11 -30.01
N ARG A 427 11.17 25.52 -29.89
CA ARG A 427 10.71 26.87 -30.19
C ARG A 427 9.82 27.40 -29.07
N GLU A 428 10.08 28.63 -28.63
CA GLU A 428 9.23 29.35 -27.67
C GLU A 428 8.02 29.99 -28.38
N GLU A 429 6.83 29.74 -27.84
CA GLU A 429 5.54 30.26 -28.30
C GLU A 429 4.73 30.79 -27.10
N ALA A 430 4.82 32.10 -26.84
CA ALA A 430 4.11 32.85 -25.79
C ALA A 430 4.32 32.33 -24.35
N GLU A 431 3.67 31.24 -23.95
CA GLU A 431 3.76 30.61 -22.62
C GLU A 431 4.29 29.16 -22.68
N TRP A 432 4.54 28.61 -23.87
CA TRP A 432 4.95 27.22 -24.06
C TRP A 432 6.18 27.09 -24.96
N TRP A 433 6.93 26.01 -24.77
CA TRP A 433 7.98 25.57 -25.67
C TRP A 433 7.48 24.37 -26.48
N THR A 434 7.47 24.50 -27.79
CA THR A 434 7.16 23.41 -28.73
C THR A 434 8.46 22.72 -29.13
N LEU A 435 8.54 21.42 -28.85
CA LEU A 435 9.63 20.54 -29.23
C LEU A 435 9.23 19.68 -30.41
N GLU A 436 10.13 19.51 -31.37
CA GLU A 436 10.02 18.59 -32.50
C GLU A 436 11.31 17.76 -32.55
N ALA A 437 11.19 16.46 -32.31
CA ALA A 437 12.31 15.52 -32.23
C ALA A 437 12.16 14.39 -33.26
N GLU A 438 13.27 14.00 -33.88
CA GLU A 438 13.35 12.81 -34.75
C GLU A 438 14.26 11.76 -34.11
N GLY A 439 13.90 10.47 -34.25
CA GLY A 439 14.59 9.36 -33.59
C GLY A 439 14.56 9.46 -32.06
N ALA A 440 13.42 9.85 -31.50
CA ALA A 440 13.29 10.24 -30.11
C ALA A 440 13.15 9.05 -29.15
N LEU A 441 13.84 9.10 -28.01
CA LEU A 441 13.66 8.26 -26.84
C LEU A 441 13.39 9.14 -25.63
N LEU A 442 12.13 9.20 -25.22
CA LEU A 442 11.67 9.86 -24.00
C LEU A 442 11.65 8.85 -22.85
N SER A 443 12.52 9.03 -21.86
CA SER A 443 12.52 8.28 -20.61
C SER A 443 11.69 9.03 -19.55
N MET A 444 10.75 8.31 -18.94
CA MET A 444 9.81 8.79 -17.92
C MET A 444 10.06 8.01 -16.60
N PRO A 445 9.60 8.50 -15.44
CA PRO A 445 9.71 7.76 -14.17
C PRO A 445 9.14 6.33 -14.26
N ASP A 446 7.96 6.24 -14.89
CA ASP A 446 7.19 5.00 -14.96
C ASP A 446 7.42 4.22 -16.26
N GLY A 447 8.32 4.66 -17.15
CA GLY A 447 8.41 4.05 -18.47
C GLY A 447 9.42 4.64 -19.44
N LYS A 448 9.42 4.11 -20.66
CA LYS A 448 10.20 4.64 -21.78
C LYS A 448 9.33 4.67 -23.03
N LEU A 449 9.46 5.71 -23.84
CA LEU A 449 8.78 5.90 -25.10
C LEU A 449 9.81 6.20 -26.19
N ARG A 450 9.95 5.30 -27.15
CA ARG A 450 10.69 5.53 -28.39
C ARG A 450 9.70 5.91 -29.49
N ALA A 451 10.04 6.88 -30.33
CA ALA A 451 9.22 7.31 -31.46
C ALA A 451 10.12 7.75 -32.62
N GLU A 452 9.70 7.50 -33.86
CA GLU A 452 10.40 8.01 -35.04
C GLU A 452 10.31 9.55 -35.10
N ARG A 453 9.13 10.10 -34.80
CA ARG A 453 8.92 11.54 -34.63
C ARG A 453 8.13 11.80 -33.35
N LEU A 454 8.60 12.73 -32.54
CA LEU A 454 7.96 13.14 -31.29
C LEU A 454 7.82 14.65 -31.24
N THR A 455 6.61 15.15 -30.99
CA THR A 455 6.39 16.56 -30.67
C THR A 455 5.91 16.71 -29.24
N ALA A 456 6.40 17.72 -28.51
CA ALA A 456 6.02 17.94 -27.13
C ALA A 456 5.81 19.42 -26.83
N ARG A 457 4.82 19.76 -26.01
CA ARG A 457 4.64 21.11 -25.46
C ARG A 457 5.08 21.14 -24.01
N LEU A 458 5.96 22.07 -23.68
CA LEU A 458 6.52 22.26 -22.34
C LEU A 458 6.15 23.63 -21.78
N GLY A 459 5.69 23.68 -20.54
CA GLY A 459 5.50 24.93 -19.81
C GLY A 459 6.84 25.57 -19.42
N PRO A 460 6.81 26.79 -18.85
CA PRO A 460 8.02 27.55 -18.52
C PRO A 460 8.89 26.87 -17.45
N GLU A 461 8.32 26.00 -16.62
CA GLU A 461 9.05 25.20 -15.62
C GLU A 461 9.42 23.79 -16.10
N GLY A 462 9.17 23.46 -17.38
CA GLY A 462 9.43 22.12 -17.95
C GLY A 462 8.34 21.09 -17.66
N GLU A 463 7.14 21.55 -17.30
CA GLU A 463 5.94 20.71 -17.20
C GLU A 463 5.47 20.27 -18.59
N LEU A 464 5.25 18.97 -18.81
CA LEU A 464 4.64 18.49 -20.04
C LEU A 464 3.18 18.92 -20.10
N GLY A 465 2.75 19.44 -21.26
CA GLY A 465 1.35 19.70 -21.58
C GLY A 465 0.79 18.64 -22.52
N THR A 466 1.39 18.48 -23.70
CA THR A 466 0.97 17.47 -24.69
C THR A 466 2.17 16.83 -25.36
N VAL A 467 2.18 15.51 -25.53
CA VAL A 467 3.19 14.75 -26.28
C VAL A 467 2.52 13.99 -27.40
N THR A 468 2.95 14.21 -28.64
CA THR A 468 2.51 13.43 -29.80
C THR A 468 3.68 12.59 -30.29
N ALA A 469 3.44 11.31 -30.57
CA ALA A 469 4.44 10.37 -31.05
C ALA A 469 3.95 9.65 -32.31
N HIS A 470 4.85 9.48 -33.28
CA HIS A 470 4.63 8.71 -34.51
C HIS A 470 5.58 7.52 -34.56
N GLU A 471 5.07 6.38 -35.02
CA GLU A 471 5.75 5.07 -35.07
C GLU A 471 6.48 4.79 -33.75
N PHE A 472 5.69 4.63 -32.69
CA PHE A 472 6.16 4.61 -31.32
C PHE A 472 6.16 3.21 -30.72
N SER A 473 7.06 2.98 -29.76
CA SER A 473 7.10 1.78 -28.94
C SER A 473 7.64 2.11 -27.55
N GLY A 474 7.20 1.38 -26.53
CA GLY A 474 7.55 1.74 -25.19
C GLY A 474 7.12 0.76 -24.13
N THR A 475 7.44 1.12 -22.90
CA THR A 475 6.99 0.42 -21.70
C THR A 475 6.45 1.43 -20.70
N SER A 476 5.44 1.02 -19.94
CA SER A 476 4.86 1.79 -18.83
C SER A 476 4.52 0.85 -17.69
N ARG A 477 4.85 1.25 -16.47
CA ARG A 477 4.52 0.55 -15.22
C ARG A 477 3.22 1.11 -14.65
N PHE A 478 2.36 0.22 -14.18
CA PHE A 478 1.10 0.57 -13.52
C PHE A 478 0.80 -0.40 -12.36
N ARG A 479 -0.05 0.00 -11.42
CA ARG A 479 -0.46 -0.86 -10.31
C ARG A 479 -1.74 -1.60 -10.68
N GLY A 480 -1.62 -2.91 -10.93
CA GLY A 480 -2.77 -3.81 -11.09
C GLY A 480 -3.36 -4.23 -9.73
N PRO A 481 -4.50 -4.95 -9.74
CA PRO A 481 -5.22 -5.29 -8.49
C PRO A 481 -4.48 -6.34 -7.65
N GLU A 482 -3.67 -7.20 -8.27
CA GLU A 482 -2.84 -8.19 -7.58
C GLU A 482 -1.40 -7.71 -7.33
N LYS A 483 -0.81 -6.97 -8.28
CA LYS A 483 0.61 -6.54 -8.25
C LYS A 483 0.86 -5.39 -9.21
N GLU A 484 2.04 -4.76 -9.08
CA GLU A 484 2.56 -3.83 -10.08
C GLU A 484 2.94 -4.58 -11.37
N GLU A 485 2.53 -4.06 -12.51
CA GLU A 485 2.63 -4.68 -13.83
C GLU A 485 3.29 -3.71 -14.81
N THR A 486 3.97 -4.24 -15.84
CA THR A 486 4.55 -3.43 -16.93
C THR A 486 3.82 -3.72 -18.22
N ILE A 487 3.19 -2.70 -18.82
CA ILE A 487 2.64 -2.77 -20.17
C ILE A 487 3.76 -2.46 -21.15
N VAL A 488 3.96 -3.32 -22.14
CA VAL A 488 4.76 -3.06 -23.33
C VAL A 488 3.81 -2.75 -24.47
N PHE A 489 4.04 -1.65 -25.19
CA PHE A 489 3.15 -1.18 -26.24
C PHE A 489 3.90 -0.67 -27.47
N SER A 490 3.24 -0.68 -28.63
CA SER A 490 3.71 -0.09 -29.88
C SER A 490 2.54 0.39 -30.71
N GLY A 491 2.68 1.46 -31.50
CA GLY A 491 1.63 1.94 -32.39
C GLY A 491 2.11 2.97 -33.40
N GLU A 492 1.24 3.34 -34.34
CA GLU A 492 1.58 4.27 -35.42
C GLU A 492 1.51 5.73 -34.97
N HIS A 493 0.50 6.11 -34.22
CA HIS A 493 0.28 7.50 -33.82
C HIS A 493 -0.35 7.56 -32.44
N GLY A 494 0.22 8.36 -31.54
CA GLY A 494 -0.27 8.52 -30.17
C GLY A 494 -0.14 9.96 -29.70
N VAL A 495 -1.09 10.39 -28.87
CA VAL A 495 -1.16 11.70 -28.23
C VAL A 495 -1.39 11.48 -26.74
N ALA A 496 -0.52 12.02 -25.89
CA ALA A 496 -0.67 12.03 -24.44
C ALA A 496 -0.85 13.46 -23.95
N GLU A 497 -1.88 13.70 -23.16
CA GLU A 497 -2.19 14.96 -22.49
C GLU A 497 -1.80 14.86 -21.02
N PHE A 498 -1.27 15.96 -20.50
CA PHE A 498 -0.74 16.06 -19.15
C PHE A 498 -1.39 17.25 -18.43
N ALA A 499 -1.64 17.10 -17.13
CA ALA A 499 -2.06 18.18 -16.24
C ALA A 499 -1.24 18.14 -14.96
N ALA A 500 -0.63 19.27 -14.59
CA ALA A 500 0.26 19.37 -13.42
C ALA A 500 1.39 18.30 -13.40
N GLY A 501 1.91 17.91 -14.58
CA GLY A 501 2.99 16.95 -14.74
C GLY A 501 2.59 15.47 -14.75
N GLU A 502 1.31 15.15 -14.54
CA GLU A 502 0.75 13.79 -14.61
C GLU A 502 -0.02 13.57 -15.91
N VAL A 503 0.00 12.34 -16.45
CA VAL A 503 -0.77 11.98 -17.64
C VAL A 503 -2.24 11.93 -17.28
N VAL A 504 -3.08 12.68 -17.99
CA VAL A 504 -4.54 12.66 -17.80
C VAL A 504 -5.27 11.88 -18.88
N ARG A 505 -4.70 11.79 -20.08
CA ARG A 505 -5.32 11.12 -21.23
C ARG A 505 -4.26 10.67 -22.22
N VAL A 506 -4.38 9.46 -22.75
CA VAL A 506 -3.56 8.95 -23.85
C VAL A 506 -4.48 8.44 -24.93
N GLU A 507 -4.37 8.94 -26.15
CA GLU A 507 -5.05 8.44 -27.33
C GLU A 507 -4.03 7.87 -28.29
N ALA A 508 -4.31 6.73 -28.92
CA ALA A 508 -3.41 6.15 -29.90
C ALA A 508 -4.14 5.31 -30.95
N ARG A 509 -3.49 5.15 -32.11
CA ARG A 509 -4.00 4.44 -33.29
C ARG A 509 -3.09 3.28 -33.67
N ARG A 510 -3.70 2.19 -34.15
CA ARG A 510 -3.04 0.93 -34.52
C ARG A 510 -2.06 0.45 -33.44
N VAL A 511 -2.56 0.35 -32.22
CA VAL A 511 -1.75 0.00 -31.04
C VAL A 511 -1.74 -1.49 -30.80
N ARG A 512 -0.57 -2.05 -30.56
CA ARG A 512 -0.37 -3.39 -30.04
C ARG A 512 0.18 -3.31 -28.62
N PHE A 513 -0.41 -4.01 -27.67
CA PHE A 513 0.03 -4.00 -26.27
C PHE A 513 -0.05 -5.38 -25.60
N THR A 514 0.78 -5.59 -24.58
CA THR A 514 0.81 -6.78 -23.72
C THR A 514 1.42 -6.44 -22.36
N THR A 515 1.06 -7.18 -21.30
CA THR A 515 1.80 -7.13 -20.01
C THR A 515 2.92 -8.16 -19.92
N CYS A 516 3.14 -8.93 -20.98
CA CYS A 516 4.27 -9.85 -21.05
C CYS A 516 5.58 -9.09 -21.30
N PRO A 517 6.74 -9.65 -20.91
CA PRO A 517 8.03 -8.96 -20.99
C PRO A 517 8.46 -8.51 -22.40
N CYS A 518 7.88 -9.11 -23.44
CA CYS A 518 8.15 -8.79 -24.85
C CYS A 518 6.85 -8.86 -25.67
N VAL A 519 6.73 -8.01 -26.70
CA VAL A 519 5.59 -8.02 -27.66
C VAL A 519 5.73 -9.15 -28.67
N LEU A 520 6.95 -9.40 -29.14
CA LEU A 520 7.24 -10.46 -30.10
C LEU A 520 7.31 -11.81 -29.36
N GLY A 521 6.44 -12.76 -29.71
CA GLY A 521 6.34 -14.05 -29.02
C GLY A 521 5.63 -13.99 -27.66
N ALA A 522 4.94 -12.90 -27.35
CA ALA A 522 4.16 -12.77 -26.12
C ALA A 522 3.12 -13.91 -26.00
N PRO A 523 2.96 -14.54 -24.82
CA PRO A 523 1.87 -15.48 -24.56
C PRO A 523 0.49 -14.92 -24.91
N TYR A 524 0.30 -13.61 -24.76
CA TYR A 524 -0.83 -12.89 -25.34
C TYR A 524 -0.43 -11.49 -25.80
N ALA A 525 -1.12 -10.97 -26.81
CA ALA A 525 -1.04 -9.57 -27.20
C ALA A 525 -2.40 -9.10 -27.75
N VAL A 526 -2.72 -7.84 -27.51
CA VAL A 526 -3.93 -7.20 -28.01
C VAL A 526 -3.54 -6.16 -29.04
N GLU A 527 -4.14 -6.24 -30.22
CA GLU A 527 -4.03 -5.22 -31.27
C GLU A 527 -5.34 -4.43 -31.32
N ALA A 528 -5.28 -3.10 -31.39
CA ALA A 528 -6.42 -2.20 -31.37
C ALA A 528 -6.27 -1.13 -32.45
N GLN A 529 -7.35 -0.82 -33.19
CA GLN A 529 -7.34 0.27 -34.18
C GLN A 529 -7.32 1.64 -33.52
N GLU A 530 -8.13 1.81 -32.47
CA GLU A 530 -8.13 3.00 -31.62
C GLU A 530 -7.97 2.57 -30.17
N PHE A 531 -7.21 3.32 -29.41
CA PHE A 531 -6.92 3.10 -28.00
C PHE A 531 -6.99 4.42 -27.26
N VAL A 532 -7.74 4.48 -26.16
CA VAL A 532 -7.83 5.65 -25.29
C VAL A 532 -7.65 5.19 -23.85
N LEU A 533 -6.64 5.71 -23.16
CA LEU A 533 -6.34 5.44 -21.77
C LEU A 533 -6.58 6.69 -20.94
N LEU A 534 -7.37 6.56 -19.90
CA LEU A 534 -7.54 7.52 -18.82
C LEU A 534 -6.89 6.89 -17.58
N PRO A 535 -5.68 7.32 -17.19
CA PRO A 535 -4.95 6.73 -16.08
C PRO A 535 -5.80 6.67 -14.79
N GLU A 536 -5.65 5.59 -14.02
CA GLU A 536 -6.42 5.30 -12.79
C GLU A 536 -7.95 5.19 -12.97
N GLN A 537 -8.45 5.29 -14.22
CA GLN A 537 -9.89 5.27 -14.48
C GLN A 537 -10.26 4.19 -15.51
N TRP A 538 -9.85 4.34 -16.77
CA TRP A 538 -10.40 3.58 -17.89
C TRP A 538 -9.39 3.30 -19.00
N LEU A 539 -9.52 2.13 -19.62
CA LEU A 539 -8.91 1.78 -20.89
C LEU A 539 -10.04 1.49 -21.87
N TYR A 540 -10.06 2.20 -22.99
CA TYR A 540 -10.97 2.00 -24.11
C TYR A 540 -10.17 1.56 -25.33
N ALA A 541 -10.65 0.57 -26.05
CA ALA A 541 -10.06 0.15 -27.30
C ALA A 541 -11.16 -0.22 -28.30
N ARG A 542 -10.94 0.07 -29.58
CA ARG A 542 -11.87 -0.27 -30.67
C ARG A 542 -11.23 -1.20 -31.68
N SER A 543 -12.08 -2.08 -32.23
CA SER A 543 -11.72 -3.11 -33.20
C SER A 543 -10.49 -3.90 -32.74
N ILE A 544 -10.60 -4.53 -31.57
CA ILE A 544 -9.47 -5.26 -31.00
C ILE A 544 -9.38 -6.68 -31.54
N VAL A 545 -8.17 -7.13 -31.81
CA VAL A 545 -7.82 -8.52 -32.11
C VAL A 545 -6.97 -9.03 -30.95
N VAL A 546 -7.48 -10.06 -30.26
CA VAL A 546 -6.75 -10.71 -29.17
C VAL A 546 -5.99 -11.89 -29.76
N THR A 547 -4.68 -11.91 -29.55
CA THR A 547 -3.81 -13.02 -29.96
C THR A 547 -3.28 -13.75 -28.73
N SER A 548 -3.20 -15.08 -28.79
CA SER A 548 -2.53 -15.91 -27.79
C SER A 548 -1.54 -16.83 -28.48
N PHE A 549 -0.29 -16.85 -28.01
CA PHE A 549 0.83 -17.56 -28.64
C PHE A 549 0.95 -17.30 -30.16
N GLY A 550 0.64 -16.07 -30.60
CA GLY A 550 0.67 -15.66 -32.01
C GLY A 550 -0.55 -16.08 -32.84
N ILE A 551 -1.51 -16.79 -32.27
CA ILE A 551 -2.75 -17.21 -32.92
C ILE A 551 -3.86 -16.21 -32.57
N PRO A 552 -4.60 -15.63 -33.54
CA PRO A 552 -5.75 -14.80 -33.25
C PRO A 552 -6.87 -15.64 -32.64
N VAL A 553 -7.26 -15.31 -31.40
CA VAL A 553 -8.27 -16.04 -30.62
C VAL A 553 -9.66 -15.42 -30.82
N GLY A 554 -9.74 -14.12 -31.05
CA GLY A 554 -11.01 -13.44 -31.27
C GLY A 554 -10.86 -11.98 -31.70
N TRP A 555 -11.92 -11.46 -32.32
CA TRP A 555 -12.08 -10.05 -32.64
C TRP A 555 -13.26 -9.47 -31.86
N LEU A 556 -13.09 -8.26 -31.34
CA LEU A 556 -14.11 -7.52 -30.60
C LEU A 556 -14.25 -6.11 -31.18
N PRO A 557 -15.49 -5.60 -31.40
CA PRO A 557 -15.70 -4.26 -31.94
C PRO A 557 -15.25 -3.15 -30.99
N PHE A 558 -15.34 -3.39 -29.66
CA PHE A 558 -14.82 -2.50 -28.63
C PHE A 558 -14.45 -3.31 -27.38
N TYR A 559 -13.55 -2.78 -26.57
CA TYR A 559 -13.15 -3.31 -25.28
C TYR A 559 -12.98 -2.15 -24.31
N VAL A 560 -13.46 -2.34 -23.09
CA VAL A 560 -13.36 -1.35 -22.03
C VAL A 560 -12.90 -2.04 -20.76
N ALA A 561 -11.92 -1.49 -20.07
CA ALA A 561 -11.49 -1.99 -18.77
C ALA A 561 -11.38 -0.84 -17.78
N ARG A 562 -11.86 -1.05 -16.55
CA ARG A 562 -11.57 -0.16 -15.43
C ARG A 562 -10.20 -0.51 -14.88
N LEU A 563 -9.32 0.46 -14.74
CA LEU A 563 -7.98 0.24 -14.21
C LEU A 563 -8.05 0.24 -12.67
N GLY A 564 -7.37 -0.70 -12.01
CA GLY A 564 -7.31 -0.79 -10.54
C GLY A 564 -8.39 -1.66 -9.85
N GLU A 565 -9.35 -2.21 -10.58
CA GLU A 565 -10.39 -3.14 -10.07
C GLU A 565 -10.54 -4.38 -10.97
N GLU A 566 -11.46 -5.31 -10.62
CA GLU A 566 -11.76 -6.48 -11.47
C GLU A 566 -12.27 -6.03 -12.85
N ALA A 567 -11.61 -6.50 -13.91
CA ALA A 567 -11.86 -6.15 -15.30
C ALA A 567 -12.69 -7.22 -16.02
N SER A 568 -13.20 -6.90 -17.21
CA SER A 568 -13.85 -7.90 -18.05
C SER A 568 -12.82 -8.85 -18.68
N PRO A 569 -13.14 -10.14 -18.79
CA PRO A 569 -12.23 -11.13 -19.34
C PRO A 569 -11.92 -10.88 -20.82
N LEU A 570 -10.64 -10.85 -21.16
CA LEU A 570 -10.17 -10.77 -22.56
C LEU A 570 -10.47 -12.04 -23.36
N PHE A 571 -10.59 -13.18 -22.67
CA PHE A 571 -10.77 -14.49 -23.27
C PHE A 571 -12.11 -15.09 -22.86
N PRO A 572 -12.83 -15.77 -23.77
CA PRO A 572 -13.99 -16.54 -23.38
C PRO A 572 -13.56 -17.76 -22.56
N GLU A 573 -14.42 -18.17 -21.66
CA GLU A 573 -14.28 -19.39 -20.90
C GLU A 573 -15.03 -20.52 -21.60
N ILE A 574 -14.42 -21.70 -21.65
CA ILE A 574 -15.01 -22.88 -22.27
C ILE A 574 -15.05 -23.99 -21.23
N GLY A 575 -16.18 -24.64 -21.12
CA GLY A 575 -16.28 -25.80 -20.26
C GLY A 575 -17.41 -26.72 -20.67
N ARG A 576 -17.63 -27.73 -19.86
CA ARG A 576 -18.68 -28.70 -20.01
C ARG A 576 -19.31 -28.92 -18.65
N VAL A 577 -20.62 -28.78 -18.55
CA VAL A 577 -21.42 -29.09 -17.35
C VAL A 577 -22.34 -30.25 -17.68
N GLY A 578 -22.20 -31.39 -16.98
CA GLY A 578 -22.87 -32.63 -17.38
C GLY A 578 -22.45 -33.09 -18.78
N GLU A 579 -23.39 -33.20 -19.72
CA GLU A 579 -23.12 -33.49 -21.14
C GLU A 579 -23.00 -32.26 -22.04
N ASP A 580 -23.41 -31.09 -21.54
CA ASP A 580 -23.51 -29.88 -22.33
C ASP A 580 -22.21 -29.06 -22.26
N TRP A 581 -21.65 -28.76 -23.43
CA TRP A 581 -20.61 -27.75 -23.55
C TRP A 581 -21.21 -26.36 -23.33
N PHE A 582 -20.41 -25.44 -22.79
CA PHE A 582 -20.73 -24.03 -22.69
C PHE A 582 -19.55 -23.17 -23.14
N LEU A 583 -19.88 -22.04 -23.76
CA LEU A 583 -18.97 -20.94 -24.06
C LEU A 583 -19.49 -19.72 -23.32
N ARG A 584 -18.71 -19.19 -22.38
CA ARG A 584 -19.05 -18.01 -21.58
C ARG A 584 -18.16 -16.85 -21.96
N TRP A 585 -18.75 -15.70 -22.26
CA TRP A 585 -18.01 -14.48 -22.56
C TRP A 585 -18.65 -13.28 -21.87
N ALA A 586 -17.85 -12.47 -21.18
CA ALA A 586 -18.33 -11.25 -20.54
C ALA A 586 -17.77 -10.03 -21.27
N ILE A 587 -18.68 -9.24 -21.82
CA ILE A 587 -18.41 -8.07 -22.64
C ILE A 587 -18.52 -6.82 -21.75
N PRO A 588 -17.45 -6.04 -21.58
CA PRO A 588 -17.48 -4.85 -20.72
C PRO A 588 -18.39 -3.76 -21.29
N TRP A 589 -18.96 -2.95 -20.41
CA TRP A 589 -19.64 -1.70 -20.76
C TRP A 589 -19.45 -0.65 -19.67
N THR A 590 -19.68 0.61 -20.03
CA THR A 590 -19.64 1.77 -19.11
C THR A 590 -20.64 2.83 -19.56
N LEU A 591 -21.17 3.60 -18.62
CA LEU A 591 -22.12 4.68 -18.85
C LEU A 591 -21.65 5.92 -18.07
N GLY A 592 -20.55 6.50 -18.55
CA GLY A 592 -19.92 7.70 -17.99
C GLY A 592 -18.83 7.42 -16.95
N GLU A 593 -18.31 8.50 -16.35
CA GLU A 593 -17.31 8.45 -15.29
C GLU A 593 -17.97 8.01 -13.98
N GLY A 594 -17.99 6.70 -13.70
CA GLY A 594 -18.41 6.18 -12.38
C GLY A 594 -19.38 5.00 -12.38
N MET A 595 -19.86 4.53 -13.54
CA MET A 595 -20.70 3.33 -13.65
C MET A 595 -20.16 2.38 -14.72
N ALA A 596 -19.95 1.12 -14.35
CA ALA A 596 -19.36 0.14 -15.22
C ALA A 596 -19.81 -1.27 -14.93
N GLY A 597 -19.68 -2.14 -15.92
CA GLY A 597 -20.18 -3.49 -15.78
C GLY A 597 -19.71 -4.41 -16.89
N ALA A 598 -20.29 -5.61 -16.88
CA ALA A 598 -20.11 -6.59 -17.93
C ALA A 598 -21.46 -7.20 -18.29
N VAL A 599 -21.72 -7.36 -19.59
CA VAL A 599 -22.79 -8.19 -20.12
C VAL A 599 -22.20 -9.56 -20.39
N GLY A 600 -22.56 -10.55 -19.58
CA GLY A 600 -22.20 -11.94 -19.80
C GLY A 600 -23.14 -12.62 -20.78
N LEU A 601 -22.60 -13.46 -21.65
CA LEU A 601 -23.34 -14.35 -22.53
C LEU A 601 -22.79 -15.76 -22.33
N THR A 602 -23.62 -16.67 -21.84
CA THR A 602 -23.27 -18.09 -21.73
C THR A 602 -24.06 -18.87 -22.77
N TRP A 603 -23.38 -19.34 -23.81
CA TRP A 603 -23.97 -20.13 -24.88
C TRP A 603 -23.78 -21.62 -24.61
N TYR A 604 -24.89 -22.37 -24.61
CA TYR A 604 -24.93 -23.83 -24.50
C TYR A 604 -25.28 -24.42 -25.87
N PRO A 605 -24.30 -24.78 -26.72
CA PRO A 605 -24.55 -25.33 -28.05
C PRO A 605 -25.48 -26.56 -28.06
N GLY A 606 -25.34 -27.47 -27.08
CA GLY A 606 -26.16 -28.68 -26.99
C GLY A 606 -27.64 -28.42 -26.70
N ARG A 607 -27.97 -27.27 -26.12
CA ARG A 607 -29.35 -26.86 -25.76
C ARG A 607 -29.90 -25.76 -26.65
N GLU A 608 -29.13 -25.27 -27.62
CA GLU A 608 -29.45 -24.09 -28.42
C GLU A 608 -29.89 -22.88 -27.56
N GLN A 609 -29.30 -22.76 -26.36
CA GLN A 609 -29.69 -21.79 -25.34
C GLN A 609 -28.59 -20.77 -25.10
N VAL A 610 -28.96 -19.50 -24.90
CA VAL A 610 -28.07 -18.43 -24.48
C VAL A 610 -28.60 -17.82 -23.20
N ASP A 611 -27.79 -17.87 -22.14
CA ASP A 611 -28.10 -17.27 -20.85
C ASP A 611 -27.37 -15.92 -20.70
N PRO A 612 -28.09 -14.79 -20.75
CA PRO A 612 -27.49 -13.49 -20.53
C PRO A 612 -27.30 -13.20 -19.04
N SER A 613 -26.23 -12.49 -18.69
CA SER A 613 -26.02 -11.89 -17.37
C SER A 613 -25.63 -10.43 -17.51
N LEU A 614 -25.91 -9.65 -16.48
CA LEU A 614 -25.49 -8.26 -16.37
C LEU A 614 -24.96 -8.02 -14.96
N ASP A 615 -23.69 -7.67 -14.86
CA ASP A 615 -23.08 -7.19 -13.64
C ASP A 615 -22.71 -5.72 -13.81
N THR A 616 -22.96 -4.90 -12.80
CA THR A 616 -22.75 -3.45 -12.83
C THR A 616 -22.37 -2.95 -11.45
N VAL A 617 -21.43 -2.03 -11.40
CA VAL A 617 -20.93 -1.39 -10.19
C VAL A 617 -20.81 0.11 -10.45
N TRP A 618 -21.15 0.91 -9.45
CA TRP A 618 -20.98 2.35 -9.48
C TRP A 618 -20.72 2.89 -8.07
N GLU A 619 -20.44 4.19 -7.97
CA GLU A 619 -20.29 4.85 -6.69
C GLU A 619 -21.58 4.76 -5.86
N GLY A 620 -21.53 3.98 -4.78
CA GLY A 620 -22.68 3.75 -3.91
C GLY A 620 -23.60 2.61 -4.34
N GLY A 621 -23.24 1.74 -5.30
CA GLY A 621 -24.10 0.60 -5.59
C GLY A 621 -23.54 -0.48 -6.51
N SER A 622 -24.27 -1.60 -6.57
CA SER A 622 -24.04 -2.69 -7.51
C SER A 622 -25.33 -3.38 -7.92
N LEU A 623 -25.34 -3.92 -9.13
CA LEU A 623 -26.42 -4.70 -9.73
C LEU A 623 -25.83 -5.97 -10.32
N ALA A 624 -26.40 -7.12 -9.99
CA ALA A 624 -26.12 -8.40 -10.61
C ALA A 624 -27.46 -9.01 -11.06
N LEU A 625 -27.58 -9.36 -12.33
CA LEU A 625 -28.81 -9.80 -12.97
C LEU A 625 -28.53 -11.02 -13.85
N THR A 626 -29.39 -12.03 -13.74
CA THR A 626 -29.44 -13.22 -14.60
C THR A 626 -30.86 -13.67 -14.86
N PRO A 627 -31.09 -14.72 -15.68
CA PRO A 627 -32.45 -15.11 -16.06
C PRO A 627 -33.35 -15.46 -14.86
N THR A 628 -32.76 -15.91 -13.76
CA THR A 628 -33.50 -16.35 -12.56
C THR A 628 -33.26 -15.50 -11.32
N THR A 629 -32.24 -14.63 -11.31
CA THR A 629 -31.87 -13.87 -10.11
C THR A 629 -31.59 -12.40 -10.38
N LEU A 630 -31.95 -11.55 -9.42
CA LEU A 630 -31.59 -10.14 -9.38
C LEU A 630 -31.04 -9.82 -7.99
N ARG A 631 -29.90 -9.15 -7.92
CA ARG A 631 -29.34 -8.58 -6.69
C ARG A 631 -28.96 -7.14 -6.95
N LEU A 632 -29.64 -6.21 -6.31
CA LEU A 632 -29.35 -4.78 -6.34
C LEU A 632 -28.93 -4.35 -4.94
N ARG A 633 -27.85 -3.60 -4.84
CA ARG A 633 -27.42 -2.92 -3.61
C ARG A 633 -27.18 -1.47 -3.93
N VAL A 634 -27.71 -0.60 -3.09
CA VAL A 634 -27.58 0.84 -3.22
C VAL A 634 -27.30 1.44 -1.86
N ALA A 635 -26.53 2.51 -1.82
CA ALA A 635 -26.18 3.26 -0.64
C ALA A 635 -26.01 4.71 -1.05
N GLY A 636 -26.37 5.61 -0.14
CA GLY A 636 -26.25 7.02 -0.39
C GLY A 636 -26.28 7.82 0.90
N GLN A 637 -26.24 9.13 0.74
CA GLN A 637 -26.40 10.08 1.83
C GLN A 637 -27.56 11.01 1.47
N TRP A 638 -28.48 11.19 2.41
CA TRP A 638 -29.46 12.29 2.37
C TRP A 638 -29.19 13.18 3.58
N ALA A 639 -29.46 14.48 3.52
CA ALA A 639 -29.53 15.25 4.76
C ALA A 639 -30.77 14.75 5.53
N PRO A 640 -30.63 14.16 6.73
CA PRO A 640 -29.53 14.32 7.70
C PRO A 640 -28.64 13.08 8.00
N GLY A 641 -28.68 11.99 7.24
CA GLY A 641 -27.80 10.82 7.47
C GLY A 641 -27.72 9.78 6.33
N PRO A 642 -26.85 8.75 6.47
CA PRO A 642 -26.63 7.75 5.44
C PRO A 642 -27.78 6.74 5.38
N TRP A 643 -28.01 6.21 4.17
CA TRP A 643 -29.00 5.15 3.93
C TRP A 643 -28.41 4.05 3.04
N ARG A 644 -28.99 2.85 3.14
CA ARG A 644 -28.66 1.67 2.34
C ARG A 644 -29.93 0.94 1.95
N GLY A 645 -29.97 0.47 0.72
CA GLY A 645 -31.04 -0.36 0.18
C GLY A 645 -30.49 -1.62 -0.49
N SER A 646 -31.24 -2.70 -0.40
CA SER A 646 -30.96 -3.93 -1.12
C SER A 646 -32.24 -4.56 -1.65
N VAL A 647 -32.18 -5.07 -2.87
CA VAL A 647 -33.24 -5.89 -3.46
C VAL A 647 -32.62 -7.21 -3.89
N SER A 648 -33.26 -8.32 -3.53
CA SER A 648 -32.88 -9.66 -3.96
C SER A 648 -34.11 -10.39 -4.47
N LEU A 649 -34.06 -10.88 -5.70
CA LEU A 649 -35.08 -11.71 -6.31
C LEU A 649 -34.44 -13.02 -6.70
N ALA A 650 -35.01 -14.11 -6.23
CA ALA A 650 -34.71 -15.48 -6.59
C ALA A 650 -36.03 -16.27 -6.70
N PRO A 651 -36.05 -17.46 -7.32
CA PRO A 651 -37.29 -18.21 -7.54
C PRO A 651 -38.05 -18.52 -6.24
N ALA A 652 -37.34 -18.95 -5.19
CA ALA A 652 -37.91 -19.32 -3.89
C ALA A 652 -37.91 -18.19 -2.84
N ALA A 653 -37.27 -17.06 -3.12
CA ALA A 653 -37.11 -15.97 -2.17
C ALA A 653 -37.01 -14.60 -2.84
N ARG A 654 -37.81 -13.65 -2.37
CA ARG A 654 -37.81 -12.27 -2.84
C ARG A 654 -37.76 -11.35 -1.63
N ALA A 655 -36.89 -10.36 -1.61
CA ALA A 655 -36.77 -9.43 -0.51
C ALA A 655 -36.31 -8.05 -1.01
N ALA A 656 -36.79 -7.01 -0.34
CA ALA A 656 -36.36 -5.63 -0.54
C ALA A 656 -36.28 -4.96 0.82
N ASP A 657 -35.12 -4.41 1.16
CA ASP A 657 -34.87 -3.78 2.45
C ASP A 657 -34.21 -2.42 2.22
N VAL A 658 -34.68 -1.39 2.92
CA VAL A 658 -34.07 -0.06 2.94
C VAL A 658 -33.93 0.37 4.39
N SER A 659 -32.77 0.86 4.79
CA SER A 659 -32.51 1.31 6.15
C SER A 659 -31.59 2.53 6.16
N GLY A 660 -31.65 3.31 7.23
CA GLY A 660 -30.79 4.47 7.39
C GLY A 660 -30.84 5.02 8.80
N ASP A 661 -30.09 6.11 9.00
CA ASP A 661 -30.14 6.92 10.21
C ASP A 661 -30.53 8.34 9.83
N ALA A 662 -31.52 8.92 10.53
CA ALA A 662 -31.90 10.30 10.36
C ALA A 662 -32.33 10.92 11.69
N TRP A 663 -31.79 12.10 12.02
CA TRP A 663 -32.10 12.83 13.26
C TRP A 663 -31.89 12.00 14.55
N GLY A 664 -30.92 11.09 14.56
CA GLY A 664 -30.64 10.19 15.69
C GLY A 664 -31.65 9.05 15.84
N TRP A 665 -32.47 8.82 14.83
CA TRP A 665 -33.37 7.68 14.71
C TRP A 665 -32.86 6.73 13.63
N GLY A 666 -32.67 5.47 13.99
CA GLY A 666 -32.53 4.40 13.02
C GLY A 666 -33.90 4.05 12.44
N TRP A 667 -34.00 3.95 11.12
CA TRP A 667 -35.22 3.54 10.45
C TRP A 667 -34.94 2.40 9.47
N ALA A 668 -35.91 1.49 9.31
CA ALA A 668 -35.84 0.45 8.30
C ALA A 668 -37.23 0.13 7.72
N LEU A 669 -37.25 -0.22 6.45
CA LEU A 669 -38.40 -0.64 5.66
C LEU A 669 -38.03 -1.97 5.00
N GLY A 670 -38.72 -3.04 5.35
CA GLY A 670 -38.41 -4.38 4.84
C GLY A 670 -39.63 -5.07 4.25
N TRP A 671 -39.52 -5.56 3.03
CA TRP A 671 -40.48 -6.44 2.38
C TRP A 671 -39.80 -7.77 2.06
N GLY A 672 -40.51 -8.89 2.19
CA GLY A 672 -39.97 -10.15 1.73
C GLY A 672 -40.98 -11.28 1.70
N ARG A 673 -40.72 -12.25 0.82
CA ARG A 673 -41.46 -13.49 0.66
C ARG A 673 -40.48 -14.63 0.46
N ALA A 674 -40.61 -15.69 1.24
CA ALA A 674 -39.83 -16.90 1.09
C ALA A 674 -40.73 -18.13 1.18
N GLU A 675 -40.39 -19.17 0.42
CA GLU A 675 -41.06 -20.46 0.47
C GLU A 675 -40.05 -21.52 0.94
N ARG A 676 -40.40 -22.27 1.97
CA ARG A 676 -39.57 -23.34 2.52
C ARG A 676 -40.44 -24.51 2.98
N ASP A 677 -40.12 -25.73 2.54
CA ASP A 677 -40.87 -26.94 2.89
C ASP A 677 -42.39 -26.84 2.63
N GLY A 678 -42.79 -26.17 1.53
CA GLY A 678 -44.19 -25.92 1.17
C GLY A 678 -44.90 -24.85 2.01
N LYS A 679 -44.18 -24.17 2.91
CA LYS A 679 -44.70 -23.09 3.75
C LYS A 679 -44.27 -21.74 3.22
N VAL A 680 -45.22 -20.81 3.16
CA VAL A 680 -44.99 -19.44 2.71
C VAL A 680 -44.81 -18.53 3.93
N PHE A 681 -43.74 -17.75 3.91
CA PHE A 681 -43.46 -16.69 4.88
C PHE A 681 -43.44 -15.36 4.12
N GLU A 682 -44.32 -14.45 4.48
CA GLU A 682 -44.43 -13.14 3.84
C GLU A 682 -44.41 -12.00 4.87
N ARG A 683 -43.70 -10.93 4.55
CA ARG A 683 -43.57 -9.69 5.32
C ARG A 683 -43.82 -8.51 4.38
N VAL A 684 -44.88 -7.75 4.63
CA VAL A 684 -45.40 -6.73 3.70
C VAL A 684 -45.60 -5.37 4.35
N PRO A 685 -44.94 -4.35 3.80
CA PRO A 685 -43.64 -3.91 4.30
C PRO A 685 -43.66 -3.65 5.82
N GLU A 686 -42.66 -4.18 6.52
CA GLU A 686 -42.40 -3.86 7.93
C GLU A 686 -41.61 -2.54 8.00
N VAL A 687 -42.21 -1.54 8.62
CA VAL A 687 -41.54 -0.30 9.04
C VAL A 687 -41.01 -0.50 10.44
N SER A 688 -39.78 -0.07 10.71
CA SER A 688 -39.26 0.01 12.07
C SER A 688 -38.51 1.31 12.31
N LEU A 689 -38.65 1.83 13.52
CA LEU A 689 -37.99 3.02 14.05
C LEU A 689 -37.31 2.64 15.36
N THR A 690 -36.05 2.99 15.52
CA THR A 690 -35.27 2.74 16.73
C THR A 690 -34.57 4.01 17.18
N ARG A 691 -34.51 4.21 18.49
CA ARG A 691 -33.73 5.27 19.11
C ARG A 691 -33.14 4.78 20.41
N VAL A 692 -31.85 5.05 20.61
CA VAL A 692 -31.15 4.72 21.85
C VAL A 692 -30.61 6.02 22.44
N GLU A 693 -31.18 6.44 23.56
CA GLU A 693 -30.72 7.58 24.32
C GLU A 693 -29.77 7.09 25.42
N ARG A 694 -28.50 7.49 25.34
CA ARG A 694 -27.50 7.21 26.37
C ARG A 694 -27.64 8.25 27.49
N ASP A 695 -27.24 7.87 28.70
CA ASP A 695 -27.24 8.71 29.90
C ASP A 695 -28.62 9.17 30.43
N TRP A 696 -29.72 8.58 29.96
CA TRP A 696 -31.05 8.85 30.48
C TRP A 696 -31.24 8.20 31.87
N LEU A 697 -31.44 9.03 32.90
CA LEU A 697 -31.43 8.64 34.31
C LEU A 697 -30.17 7.83 34.70
N GLY A 698 -29.03 8.11 34.06
CA GLY A 698 -27.75 7.42 34.28
C GLY A 698 -27.68 6.00 33.73
N GLY A 699 -28.60 5.62 32.83
CA GLY A 699 -28.63 4.36 32.10
C GLY A 699 -28.84 4.57 30.60
N SER A 700 -29.08 3.48 29.87
CA SER A 700 -29.44 3.53 28.44
C SER A 700 -30.92 3.26 28.25
N LEU A 701 -31.65 4.21 27.64
CA LEU A 701 -33.04 4.06 27.27
C LEU A 701 -33.12 3.71 25.78
N ALA A 702 -33.73 2.58 25.45
CA ALA A 702 -33.95 2.13 24.08
C ALA A 702 -35.45 2.14 23.77
N PHE A 703 -35.82 2.80 22.69
CA PHE A 703 -37.16 2.79 22.13
C PHE A 703 -37.14 2.14 20.76
N ARG A 704 -38.11 1.27 20.50
CA ARG A 704 -38.33 0.67 19.18
C ARG A 704 -39.82 0.66 18.89
N ALA A 705 -40.20 1.13 17.71
CA ALA A 705 -41.54 0.95 17.15
C ALA A 705 -41.41 0.19 15.83
N SER A 706 -42.34 -0.72 15.55
CA SER A 706 -42.38 -1.44 14.28
C SER A 706 -43.82 -1.72 13.86
N GLY A 707 -44.07 -1.84 12.56
CA GLY A 707 -45.41 -2.10 12.06
C GLY A 707 -45.37 -2.70 10.66
N GLY A 708 -46.14 -3.74 10.42
CA GLY A 708 -46.21 -4.40 9.11
C GLY A 708 -47.28 -5.47 9.04
N ALA A 709 -47.52 -5.98 7.84
CA ALA A 709 -48.33 -7.17 7.62
C ALA A 709 -47.45 -8.41 7.48
N PHE A 710 -47.91 -9.51 8.05
CA PHE A 710 -47.19 -10.78 8.09
C PHE A 710 -48.13 -11.91 7.67
N GLN A 711 -47.57 -12.89 6.96
CA GLN A 711 -48.19 -14.16 6.69
C GLN A 711 -47.21 -15.29 7.05
N GLU A 712 -47.66 -16.22 7.88
CA GLU A 712 -46.92 -17.40 8.31
C GLU A 712 -47.88 -18.59 8.28
N GLU A 713 -47.66 -19.52 7.35
CA GLU A 713 -48.55 -20.66 7.11
C GLU A 713 -50.02 -20.20 6.91
N ASP A 714 -50.94 -20.59 7.79
CA ASP A 714 -52.36 -20.23 7.77
C ASP A 714 -52.67 -18.90 8.49
N ALA A 715 -51.70 -18.31 9.20
CA ALA A 715 -51.89 -17.06 9.93
C ALA A 715 -51.52 -15.86 9.05
N ALA A 716 -52.46 -14.93 8.84
CA ALA A 716 -52.24 -13.69 8.11
C ALA A 716 -52.83 -12.49 8.86
N GLY A 717 -52.10 -11.38 8.93
CA GLY A 717 -52.58 -10.18 9.60
C GLY A 717 -51.53 -9.08 9.73
N TRP A 718 -51.93 -7.95 10.30
CA TRP A 718 -51.02 -6.86 10.64
C TRP A 718 -50.58 -6.93 12.09
N ARG A 719 -49.41 -6.36 12.37
CA ARG A 719 -48.85 -6.16 13.71
C ARG A 719 -48.34 -4.73 13.82
N LEU A 720 -48.70 -4.04 14.91
CA LEU A 720 -48.06 -2.81 15.36
C LEU A 720 -47.39 -3.08 16.72
N GLY A 721 -46.08 -2.91 16.79
CA GLY A 721 -45.27 -3.12 17.98
C GLY A 721 -44.63 -1.83 18.47
N ALA A 722 -44.61 -1.61 19.78
CA ALA A 722 -43.79 -0.59 20.43
C ALA A 722 -43.13 -1.19 21.67
N SER A 723 -41.84 -0.95 21.85
CA SER A 723 -41.11 -1.40 23.03
C SER A 723 -40.24 -0.29 23.60
N LEU A 724 -40.20 -0.25 24.93
CA LEU A 724 -39.37 0.63 25.72
C LEU A 724 -38.53 -0.22 26.66
N GLY A 725 -37.22 -0.09 26.57
CA GLY A 725 -36.27 -0.77 27.44
C GLY A 725 -35.37 0.23 28.15
N TRP A 726 -35.06 -0.02 29.40
CA TRP A 726 -34.07 0.75 30.15
C TRP A 726 -33.15 -0.19 30.89
N SER A 727 -31.86 0.12 30.87
CA SER A 727 -30.87 -0.63 31.62
C SER A 727 -29.84 0.28 32.25
N ARG A 728 -29.53 0.00 33.52
CA ARG A 728 -28.46 0.64 34.26
C ARG A 728 -27.73 -0.39 35.11
N ALA A 729 -26.41 -0.19 35.24
CA ALA A 729 -25.57 -0.92 36.18
C ALA A 729 -24.98 0.09 37.19
N TRP A 730 -25.06 -0.25 38.48
CA TRP A 730 -24.49 0.51 39.59
C TRP A 730 -23.37 -0.27 40.23
N GLN A 731 -22.25 0.39 40.48
CA GLN A 731 -21.16 -0.15 41.30
C GLN A 731 -21.27 0.42 42.71
N LEU A 732 -21.65 -0.41 43.68
CA LEU A 732 -21.81 -0.08 45.10
C LEU A 732 -20.68 -0.78 45.89
N GLY A 733 -19.46 -0.27 45.75
CA GLY A 733 -18.26 -0.88 46.35
C GLY A 733 -17.94 -2.24 45.72
N PRO A 734 -17.89 -3.35 46.50
CA PRO A 734 -17.65 -4.70 45.96
C PRO A 734 -18.89 -5.33 45.29
N LEU A 735 -20.05 -4.65 45.38
CA LEU A 735 -21.32 -5.08 44.83
C LEU A 735 -21.60 -4.39 43.49
N SER A 736 -21.97 -5.14 42.48
CA SER A 736 -22.49 -4.62 41.20
C SER A 736 -23.96 -4.99 41.07
N VAL A 737 -24.82 -4.01 40.82
CA VAL A 737 -26.26 -4.21 40.64
C VAL A 737 -26.63 -3.77 39.24
N ALA A 738 -27.25 -4.63 38.44
CA ALA A 738 -27.79 -4.27 37.14
C ALA A 738 -29.30 -4.51 37.11
N LEU A 739 -30.04 -3.57 36.54
CA LEU A 739 -31.50 -3.64 36.42
C LEU A 739 -31.92 -3.31 34.99
N PRO A 740 -31.87 -4.28 34.06
CA PRO A 740 -32.53 -4.18 32.77
C PRO A 740 -34.02 -4.52 32.90
N TRP A 741 -34.87 -3.67 32.32
CA TRP A 741 -36.27 -3.98 32.06
C TRP A 741 -36.65 -3.55 30.65
N GLN A 742 -37.62 -4.24 30.08
CA GLN A 742 -38.22 -3.90 28.80
C GLN A 742 -39.70 -4.24 28.83
N ILE A 743 -40.51 -3.27 28.42
CA ILE A 743 -41.93 -3.44 28.15
C ILE A 743 -42.16 -3.35 26.65
N ALA A 744 -42.96 -4.25 26.09
CA ALA A 744 -43.31 -4.29 24.69
C ALA A 744 -44.82 -4.50 24.54
N PHE A 745 -45.44 -3.69 23.71
CA PHE A 745 -46.85 -3.74 23.35
C PHE A 745 -46.91 -4.12 21.87
N SER A 746 -47.70 -5.12 21.53
CA SER A 746 -47.94 -5.56 20.16
C SER A 746 -49.45 -5.70 19.94
N GLN A 747 -49.97 -4.92 19.01
CA GLN A 747 -51.35 -5.00 18.56
C GLN A 747 -51.40 -5.83 17.28
N TYR A 748 -52.26 -6.86 17.26
CA TYR A 748 -52.61 -7.63 16.08
C TYR A 748 -54.06 -7.32 15.67
N ALA A 749 -54.47 -7.82 14.50
CA ALA A 749 -55.82 -7.61 13.95
C ALA A 749 -56.95 -8.03 14.91
N THR A 750 -56.75 -9.09 15.69
CA THR A 750 -57.81 -9.69 16.53
C THR A 750 -57.42 -9.79 18.00
N GLN A 751 -56.17 -9.48 18.35
CA GLN A 751 -55.61 -9.73 19.68
C GLN A 751 -54.59 -8.66 20.04
N GLU A 752 -54.48 -8.37 21.32
CA GLU A 752 -53.42 -7.54 21.91
C GLU A 752 -52.44 -8.44 22.64
N LEU A 753 -51.17 -8.03 22.64
CA LEU A 753 -50.09 -8.73 23.31
C LEU A 753 -49.22 -7.71 24.06
N VAL A 754 -49.15 -7.85 25.37
CA VAL A 754 -48.26 -7.04 26.22
C VAL A 754 -47.23 -7.97 26.86
N ASN A 755 -45.96 -7.70 26.59
CA ASN A 755 -44.83 -8.40 27.14
C ASN A 755 -44.05 -7.48 28.07
N LEU A 756 -43.87 -7.90 29.32
CA LEU A 756 -42.99 -7.26 30.28
C LEU A 756 -41.84 -8.22 30.59
N SER A 757 -40.61 -7.74 30.45
CA SER A 757 -39.41 -8.48 30.82
C SER A 757 -38.57 -7.67 31.79
N ILE A 758 -38.11 -8.31 32.85
CA ILE A 758 -37.31 -7.70 33.92
C ILE A 758 -36.20 -8.71 34.26
N SER A 759 -34.94 -8.29 34.27
CA SER A 759 -33.82 -9.21 34.48
C SER A 759 -32.73 -8.68 35.43
N PRO A 760 -33.06 -8.29 36.68
CA PRO A 760 -32.09 -7.78 37.63
C PRO A 760 -31.02 -8.81 37.97
N SER A 761 -29.80 -8.32 38.15
CA SER A 761 -28.69 -9.12 38.65
C SER A 761 -27.90 -8.37 39.70
N LEU A 762 -27.45 -9.09 40.71
CA LEU A 762 -26.62 -8.62 41.81
C LEU A 762 -25.36 -9.49 41.87
N THR A 763 -24.20 -8.87 41.73
CA THR A 763 -22.90 -9.55 41.69
C THR A 763 -22.03 -9.08 42.84
N ALA A 764 -21.56 -9.99 43.68
CA ALA A 764 -20.66 -9.74 44.80
C ALA A 764 -19.46 -10.68 44.73
N GLY A 765 -18.31 -10.17 44.27
CA GLY A 765 -17.11 -10.98 44.04
C GLY A 765 -17.36 -12.12 43.05
N ALA A 766 -17.22 -13.36 43.51
CA ALA A 766 -17.49 -14.56 42.70
C ALA A 766 -18.99 -14.88 42.56
N LEU A 767 -19.86 -14.36 43.43
CA LEU A 767 -21.27 -14.75 43.48
C LEU A 767 -22.13 -13.80 42.63
N THR A 768 -23.07 -14.35 41.87
CA THR A 768 -24.07 -13.63 41.07
C THR A 768 -25.46 -14.16 41.41
N LEU A 769 -26.37 -13.30 41.83
CA LEU A 769 -27.78 -13.58 41.98
C LEU A 769 -28.55 -12.86 40.87
N GLY A 770 -29.27 -13.59 40.05
CA GLY A 770 -30.09 -13.05 38.97
C GLY A 770 -31.55 -13.46 39.15
N TYR A 771 -32.45 -12.61 38.70
CA TYR A 771 -33.85 -12.96 38.48
C TYR A 771 -34.19 -12.60 37.03
N GLY A 772 -34.91 -13.48 36.34
CA GLY A 772 -35.43 -13.25 34.99
C GLY A 772 -36.93 -13.49 34.98
N GLY A 773 -37.70 -12.41 34.88
CA GLY A 773 -39.15 -12.44 34.75
C GLY A 773 -39.55 -12.00 33.34
N ARG A 774 -40.46 -12.75 32.73
CA ARG A 774 -41.17 -12.43 31.49
C ARG A 774 -42.64 -12.73 31.71
N TRP A 775 -43.47 -11.71 31.65
CA TRP A 775 -44.91 -11.82 31.73
C TRP A 775 -45.51 -11.43 30.39
N GLN A 776 -46.52 -12.17 30.01
CA GLN A 776 -47.24 -11.96 28.76
C GLN A 776 -48.73 -11.92 29.07
N VAL A 777 -49.40 -10.88 28.58
CA VAL A 777 -50.87 -10.76 28.57
C VAL A 777 -51.31 -10.77 27.12
N GLY A 778 -52.14 -11.75 26.75
CA GLY A 778 -52.54 -11.99 25.35
C GLY A 778 -51.75 -13.11 24.66
N ARG A 779 -52.02 -13.34 23.37
CA ARG A 779 -51.34 -14.36 22.55
C ARG A 779 -50.95 -13.76 21.21
N SER A 780 -49.83 -14.25 20.66
CA SER A 780 -49.46 -13.95 19.28
C SER A 780 -50.18 -14.92 18.34
N PRO A 781 -50.76 -14.44 17.22
CA PRO A 781 -51.22 -15.31 16.14
C PRO A 781 -50.07 -15.92 15.33
N PHE A 782 -48.86 -15.37 15.44
CA PHE A 782 -47.65 -15.81 14.74
C PHE A 782 -46.70 -16.56 15.67
N GLN A 783 -46.09 -17.65 15.20
CA GLN A 783 -45.15 -18.47 15.96
C GLN A 783 -43.83 -17.74 16.23
N PHE A 784 -43.37 -16.92 15.29
CA PHE A 784 -42.12 -16.17 15.47
C PHE A 784 -42.14 -15.17 16.64
N ASP A 785 -43.33 -14.74 17.07
CA ASP A 785 -43.55 -13.82 18.19
C ASP A 785 -44.06 -14.52 19.47
N ALA A 786 -44.20 -15.85 19.45
CA ALA A 786 -44.73 -16.63 20.56
C ALA A 786 -43.63 -16.96 21.58
N GLU A 787 -43.41 -16.08 22.55
CA GLU A 787 -42.51 -16.33 23.67
C GLU A 787 -43.27 -16.86 24.91
N PRO A 788 -42.84 -17.96 25.55
CA PRO A 788 -43.51 -18.42 26.77
C PRO A 788 -43.23 -17.47 27.96
N PRO A 789 -44.19 -17.27 28.88
CA PRO A 789 -43.94 -16.63 30.16
C PRO A 789 -42.82 -17.33 30.92
N GLN A 790 -42.00 -16.56 31.62
CA GLN A 790 -40.84 -17.05 32.35
C GLN A 790 -40.76 -16.36 33.71
N SER A 791 -40.45 -17.09 34.77
CA SER A 791 -40.07 -16.49 36.06
C SER A 791 -39.03 -17.39 36.66
N GLN A 792 -37.79 -16.94 36.68
CA GLN A 792 -36.68 -17.75 37.14
C GLN A 792 -35.73 -16.99 38.04
N ILE A 793 -35.26 -17.63 39.10
CA ILE A 793 -34.15 -17.15 39.92
C ILE A 793 -32.93 -17.98 39.58
N THR A 794 -31.79 -17.34 39.36
CA THR A 794 -30.52 -17.98 39.07
C THR A 794 -29.46 -17.54 40.08
N VAL A 795 -28.71 -18.49 40.62
CA VAL A 795 -27.52 -18.24 41.43
C VAL A 795 -26.32 -18.76 40.66
N GLY A 796 -25.28 -17.95 40.54
CA GLY A 796 -24.04 -18.26 39.86
C GLY A 796 -22.84 -18.01 40.75
N VAL A 797 -21.81 -18.83 40.58
CA VAL A 797 -20.49 -18.66 41.20
C VAL A 797 -19.44 -18.72 40.10
N SER A 798 -18.62 -17.68 40.00
CA SER A 798 -17.57 -17.52 38.99
C SER A 798 -16.22 -17.34 39.69
N VAL A 799 -15.29 -18.28 39.47
CA VAL A 799 -13.96 -18.28 40.09
C VAL A 799 -12.88 -18.44 39.03
N GLY A 800 -11.85 -17.60 39.10
CA GLY A 800 -10.66 -17.71 38.26
C GLY A 800 -9.47 -18.28 39.04
N MET A 801 -8.74 -19.24 38.45
CA MET A 801 -7.50 -19.79 38.99
C MET A 801 -6.46 -19.91 37.86
N GLY A 802 -5.50 -18.98 37.81
CA GLY A 802 -4.53 -18.91 36.71
C GLY A 802 -5.22 -18.64 35.37
N THR A 803 -4.99 -19.50 34.38
CA THR A 803 -5.64 -19.44 33.05
C THR A 803 -7.01 -20.09 33.00
N TRP A 804 -7.44 -20.75 34.09
CA TRP A 804 -8.74 -21.41 34.18
C TRP A 804 -9.79 -20.46 34.77
N GLN A 805 -10.97 -20.47 34.17
CA GLN A 805 -12.17 -19.78 34.63
C GLN A 805 -13.26 -20.82 34.79
N GLN A 806 -13.92 -20.83 35.94
CA GLN A 806 -15.02 -21.74 36.24
C GLN A 806 -16.26 -20.93 36.57
N ARG A 807 -17.40 -21.30 35.98
CA ARG A 807 -18.70 -20.70 36.26
C ARG A 807 -19.71 -21.81 36.48
N ILE A 808 -20.23 -21.89 37.70
CA ILE A 808 -21.33 -22.77 38.06
C ILE A 808 -22.57 -21.91 38.21
N SER A 809 -23.69 -22.29 37.60
CA SER A 809 -24.98 -21.63 37.85
C SER A 809 -26.10 -22.64 37.96
N TRP A 810 -27.02 -22.38 38.87
CA TRP A 810 -28.23 -23.16 39.08
C TRP A 810 -29.39 -22.19 39.32
N GLY A 811 -30.61 -22.69 39.31
CA GLY A 811 -31.75 -21.83 39.51
C GLY A 811 -33.05 -22.58 39.68
N TRP A 812 -34.14 -21.83 39.70
CA TRP A 812 -35.50 -22.36 39.84
C TRP A 812 -36.43 -21.62 38.90
N ASP A 813 -37.21 -22.37 38.12
CA ASP A 813 -38.38 -21.89 37.39
C ASP A 813 -39.55 -21.83 38.39
N LEU A 814 -39.90 -20.60 38.77
CA LEU A 814 -40.92 -20.30 39.75
C LEU A 814 -42.34 -20.52 39.20
N ILE A 815 -42.54 -20.54 37.87
CA ILE A 815 -43.85 -20.81 37.27
C ILE A 815 -44.14 -22.30 37.31
N ARG A 816 -43.16 -23.11 36.90
CA ARG A 816 -43.32 -24.57 36.83
C ARG A 816 -43.00 -25.27 38.16
N GLY A 817 -42.48 -24.55 39.14
CA GLY A 817 -42.08 -25.08 40.45
C GLY A 817 -40.94 -26.10 40.34
N ARG A 818 -40.07 -25.97 39.34
CA ARG A 818 -38.99 -26.94 39.05
C ARG A 818 -37.63 -26.26 39.11
N ALA A 819 -36.61 -26.97 39.59
CA ALA A 819 -35.24 -26.51 39.49
C ALA A 819 -34.84 -26.36 38.01
N LEU A 820 -34.12 -25.29 37.69
CA LEU A 820 -33.44 -25.15 36.40
C LEU A 820 -32.22 -26.10 36.37
N PRO A 821 -31.82 -26.55 35.18
CA PRO A 821 -30.62 -27.35 35.06
C PRO A 821 -29.40 -26.65 35.63
N LEU A 822 -28.60 -27.35 36.43
CA LEU A 822 -27.31 -26.84 36.89
C LEU A 822 -26.36 -26.81 35.69
N THR A 823 -25.74 -25.68 35.42
CA THR A 823 -24.72 -25.54 34.37
C THR A 823 -23.36 -25.29 34.99
N TRP A 824 -22.34 -26.04 34.59
CA TRP A 824 -20.96 -25.84 35.00
C TRP A 824 -20.08 -25.67 33.78
N ASN A 825 -19.54 -24.47 33.60
CA ASN A 825 -18.62 -24.13 32.52
C ASN A 825 -17.21 -23.99 33.09
N VAL A 826 -16.25 -24.65 32.45
CA VAL A 826 -14.82 -24.59 32.75
C VAL A 826 -14.12 -24.18 31.46
N SER A 827 -13.35 -23.10 31.49
CA SER A 827 -12.68 -22.58 30.30
C SER A 827 -11.25 -22.14 30.59
N ARG A 828 -10.37 -22.37 29.62
CA ARG A 828 -9.02 -21.81 29.48
C ARG A 828 -8.81 -21.44 28.00
N PRO A 829 -7.74 -20.73 27.61
CA PRO A 829 -7.56 -20.25 26.23
C PRO A 829 -7.69 -21.33 25.13
N GLU A 830 -7.32 -22.57 25.44
CA GLU A 830 -7.30 -23.71 24.50
C GLU A 830 -8.44 -24.71 24.69
N PHE A 831 -9.24 -24.58 25.75
CA PHE A 831 -10.23 -25.60 26.09
C PHE A 831 -11.43 -25.01 26.82
N VAL A 832 -12.63 -25.36 26.40
CA VAL A 832 -13.90 -24.99 27.01
C VAL A 832 -14.71 -26.26 27.21
N TRP A 833 -15.25 -26.45 28.40
CA TRP A 833 -16.09 -27.58 28.76
C TRP A 833 -17.31 -27.10 29.53
N GLY A 834 -18.49 -27.42 29.04
CA GLY A 834 -19.77 -27.10 29.65
C GLY A 834 -20.53 -28.37 30.00
N LEU A 835 -21.02 -28.44 31.23
CA LEU A 835 -21.86 -29.51 31.74
C LEU A 835 -23.23 -28.92 32.10
N THR A 836 -24.30 -29.66 31.83
CA THR A 836 -25.70 -29.31 32.15
C THR A 836 -26.35 -30.51 32.82
N PHE A 837 -27.01 -30.31 33.97
CA PHE A 837 -27.59 -31.37 34.80
C PHE A 837 -29.08 -31.09 35.08
N ALA A 838 -29.97 -32.04 34.78
CA ALA A 838 -31.44 -31.87 34.88
C ALA A 838 -32.01 -31.99 36.31
N SER A 839 -31.31 -32.68 37.21
CA SER A 839 -31.52 -32.72 38.67
C SER A 839 -30.12 -32.88 39.31
N PRO A 840 -29.87 -32.60 40.61
CA PRO A 840 -28.56 -32.13 41.07
C PRO A 840 -27.33 -33.01 40.74
N LEU A 841 -27.54 -34.26 40.31
CA LEU A 841 -26.48 -35.18 39.86
C LEU A 841 -26.78 -35.90 38.51
N ALA A 842 -27.88 -35.61 37.82
CA ALA A 842 -28.26 -36.27 36.56
C ALA A 842 -27.78 -35.43 35.35
N LEU A 843 -26.70 -35.86 34.70
CA LEU A 843 -26.13 -35.19 33.52
C LEU A 843 -27.13 -35.22 32.35
N GLU A 844 -27.52 -34.03 31.88
CA GLU A 844 -28.38 -33.83 30.71
C GLU A 844 -27.55 -33.61 29.45
N ARG A 845 -26.47 -32.86 29.57
CA ARG A 845 -25.58 -32.57 28.43
C ARG A 845 -24.17 -32.25 28.88
N SER A 846 -23.19 -32.76 28.15
CA SER A 846 -21.80 -32.32 28.22
C SER A 846 -21.38 -31.81 26.85
N ARG A 847 -20.71 -30.67 26.78
CA ARG A 847 -20.15 -30.11 25.54
C ARG A 847 -18.74 -29.65 25.79
N TRP A 848 -17.83 -29.95 24.87
CA TRP A 848 -16.45 -29.54 24.97
C TRP A 848 -15.99 -28.95 23.63
N SER A 849 -15.06 -28.01 23.71
CA SER A 849 -14.35 -27.41 22.60
C SER A 849 -12.88 -27.34 22.98
N TRP A 850 -12.03 -27.80 22.09
CA TRP A 850 -10.59 -27.82 22.25
C TRP A 850 -9.95 -27.17 21.02
N ARG A 851 -8.97 -26.31 21.25
CA ARG A 851 -8.23 -25.60 20.21
C ARG A 851 -6.76 -25.62 20.57
N THR A 852 -5.93 -26.15 19.70
CA THR A 852 -4.48 -26.19 19.91
C THR A 852 -3.73 -25.90 18.61
N LYS A 853 -2.47 -25.50 18.73
CA LYS A 853 -1.54 -25.37 17.62
C LYS A 853 -0.47 -26.45 17.75
N VAL A 854 -0.36 -27.33 16.74
CA VAL A 854 0.63 -28.41 16.67
C VAL A 854 1.56 -28.12 15.49
N GLY A 855 2.72 -27.53 15.76
CA GLY A 855 3.61 -27.03 14.71
C GLY A 855 2.93 -25.94 13.85
N PRO A 856 2.91 -26.05 12.52
CA PRO A 856 2.17 -25.16 11.62
C PRO A 856 0.66 -25.41 11.58
N ALA A 857 0.17 -26.52 12.16
CA ALA A 857 -1.26 -26.86 12.12
C ALA A 857 -2.05 -26.23 13.28
N LEU A 858 -3.19 -25.62 12.98
CA LEU A 858 -4.23 -25.27 13.93
C LEU A 858 -5.31 -26.36 13.93
N VAL A 859 -5.54 -26.97 15.09
CA VAL A 859 -6.54 -28.02 15.27
C VAL A 859 -7.64 -27.53 16.21
N THR A 860 -8.89 -27.69 15.80
CA THR A 860 -10.07 -27.44 16.65
C THR A 860 -10.93 -28.70 16.70
N ALA A 861 -11.30 -29.15 17.89
CA ALA A 861 -12.23 -30.26 18.07
C ALA A 861 -13.39 -29.83 18.98
N GLU A 862 -14.62 -30.11 18.58
CA GLU A 862 -15.84 -29.78 19.32
C GLU A 862 -16.74 -31.00 19.38
N GLY A 863 -17.20 -31.37 20.57
CA GLY A 863 -18.03 -32.55 20.75
C GLY A 863 -18.91 -32.46 21.99
N GLY A 864 -19.68 -33.52 22.24
CA GLY A 864 -20.55 -33.55 23.41
C GLY A 864 -21.25 -34.87 23.62
N VAL A 865 -22.02 -34.94 24.69
CA VAL A 865 -22.84 -36.09 25.10
C VAL A 865 -24.19 -35.56 25.55
N ARG A 866 -25.28 -36.29 25.25
CA ARG A 866 -26.65 -35.98 25.66
C ARG A 866 -27.28 -37.09 26.47
N GLY A 867 -28.13 -36.69 27.40
CA GLY A 867 -29.03 -37.53 28.17
C GLY A 867 -28.31 -38.39 29.22
N PRO A 868 -29.11 -39.02 30.12
CA PRO A 868 -28.60 -39.87 31.19
C PRO A 868 -27.97 -41.17 30.67
N SER A 869 -28.28 -41.57 29.44
CA SER A 869 -27.71 -42.75 28.76
C SER A 869 -26.40 -42.46 28.03
N TRP A 870 -25.80 -41.27 28.22
CA TRP A 870 -24.52 -40.88 27.62
C TRP A 870 -24.47 -41.03 26.09
N GLN A 871 -25.51 -40.57 25.39
CA GLN A 871 -25.53 -40.60 23.92
C GLN A 871 -24.53 -39.59 23.36
N TRP A 872 -23.53 -40.06 22.65
CA TRP A 872 -22.51 -39.20 22.09
C TRP A 872 -23.05 -38.34 20.93
N GLU A 873 -22.71 -37.06 20.94
CA GLU A 873 -22.87 -36.19 19.79
C GLU A 873 -21.69 -36.36 18.84
N ASP A 874 -21.93 -36.14 17.55
CA ASP A 874 -20.86 -36.12 16.57
C ASP A 874 -19.81 -35.06 16.95
N THR A 875 -18.56 -35.49 17.05
CA THR A 875 -17.42 -34.62 17.27
C THR A 875 -16.95 -34.05 15.95
N ARG A 876 -16.85 -32.72 15.85
CA ARG A 876 -16.33 -32.00 14.69
C ARG A 876 -14.87 -31.68 14.94
N VAL A 877 -14.00 -32.19 14.09
CA VAL A 877 -12.56 -31.87 14.09
C VAL A 877 -12.28 -31.03 12.87
N ARG A 878 -11.59 -29.90 13.02
CA ARG A 878 -11.04 -29.12 11.91
C ARG A 878 -9.55 -29.00 12.07
N VAL A 879 -8.85 -29.08 10.95
CA VAL A 879 -7.40 -28.96 10.85
C VAL A 879 -7.10 -27.95 9.76
N HIS A 880 -6.25 -26.99 10.05
CA HIS A 880 -5.71 -26.07 9.07
C HIS A 880 -4.20 -26.05 9.19
N TRP A 881 -3.50 -26.42 8.14
CA TRP A 881 -2.06 -26.53 8.08
C TRP A 881 -1.56 -25.68 6.91
N ALA A 882 -0.63 -24.77 7.19
CA ALA A 882 -0.06 -23.90 6.19
C ALA A 882 1.46 -23.88 6.33
N GLU A 883 2.15 -24.17 5.24
CA GLU A 883 3.61 -24.16 5.09
C GLU A 883 3.96 -23.52 3.74
N GLU A 884 5.22 -23.12 3.50
CA GLU A 884 5.58 -22.37 2.28
C GLU A 884 5.10 -23.08 1.01
N GLY A 885 4.22 -22.41 0.25
CA GLY A 885 3.66 -22.93 -0.99
C GLY A 885 2.61 -24.03 -0.84
N VAL A 886 2.24 -24.47 0.37
CA VAL A 886 1.18 -25.48 0.56
C VAL A 886 0.23 -25.08 1.68
N ASN A 887 -1.05 -25.07 1.38
CA ASN A 887 -2.12 -24.84 2.35
C ASN A 887 -3.10 -26.01 2.31
N VAL A 888 -3.27 -26.69 3.43
CA VAL A 888 -4.19 -27.81 3.59
C VAL A 888 -5.20 -27.46 4.66
N SER A 889 -6.48 -27.56 4.33
CA SER A 889 -7.56 -27.40 5.31
C SER A 889 -8.48 -28.60 5.25
N GLY A 890 -9.00 -29.03 6.38
CA GLY A 890 -9.89 -30.17 6.42
C GLY A 890 -10.77 -30.17 7.64
N TRP A 891 -11.90 -30.84 7.54
CA TRP A 891 -12.76 -31.08 8.68
C TRP A 891 -13.41 -32.45 8.61
N ALA A 892 -13.60 -33.07 9.75
CA ALA A 892 -14.24 -34.36 9.90
C ALA A 892 -15.35 -34.26 10.95
N ARG A 893 -16.45 -34.98 10.71
CA ARG A 893 -17.50 -35.23 11.69
C ARG A 893 -17.42 -36.69 12.08
N VAL A 894 -17.18 -37.00 13.34
CA VAL A 894 -16.94 -38.35 13.85
C VAL A 894 -17.96 -38.66 14.93
N GLY A 895 -18.82 -39.66 14.72
CA GLY A 895 -19.63 -40.24 15.79
C GLY A 895 -18.75 -41.05 16.73
N MET A 896 -18.99 -40.96 18.04
CA MET A 896 -18.10 -41.53 19.06
C MET A 896 -18.59 -42.86 19.64
N ALA A 897 -19.84 -43.26 19.39
CA ALA A 897 -20.42 -44.50 19.88
C ALA A 897 -21.59 -44.99 19.01
N PRO A 898 -21.36 -45.93 18.05
CA PRO A 898 -20.06 -46.49 17.68
C PRO A 898 -19.15 -45.46 17.03
N LEU A 899 -17.83 -45.69 17.07
CA LEU A 899 -16.86 -44.80 16.42
C LEU A 899 -17.03 -44.90 14.90
N ASN A 900 -17.58 -43.86 14.27
CA ASN A 900 -17.73 -43.80 12.82
C ASN A 900 -17.42 -42.41 12.27
N LEU A 901 -16.64 -42.35 11.21
CA LEU A 901 -16.55 -41.12 10.41
C LEU A 901 -17.91 -40.92 9.74
N ALA A 902 -18.56 -39.78 9.94
CA ALA A 902 -19.88 -39.44 9.37
C ALA A 902 -19.76 -38.56 8.12
N ARG A 903 -18.76 -37.66 8.11
CA ARG A 903 -18.49 -36.77 6.98
C ARG A 903 -17.05 -36.28 7.04
N LEU A 904 -16.40 -36.11 5.91
CA LEU A 904 -15.02 -35.65 5.80
C LEU A 904 -14.92 -34.66 4.64
N ALA A 905 -14.25 -33.53 4.86
CA ALA A 905 -13.84 -32.63 3.80
C ALA A 905 -12.35 -32.32 3.92
N LEU A 906 -11.70 -32.19 2.78
CA LEU A 906 -10.30 -31.84 2.64
C LEU A 906 -10.15 -30.87 1.46
N SER A 907 -9.36 -29.82 1.65
CA SER A 907 -8.92 -28.91 0.60
C SER A 907 -7.41 -28.75 0.66
N VAL A 908 -6.77 -28.66 -0.50
CA VAL A 908 -5.33 -28.51 -0.66
C VAL A 908 -5.10 -27.46 -1.74
N ASP A 909 -4.28 -26.45 -1.44
CA ASP A 909 -3.72 -25.51 -2.40
C ASP A 909 -2.20 -25.68 -2.38
N TRP A 910 -1.60 -25.98 -3.52
CA TRP A 910 -0.19 -26.31 -3.65
C TRP A 910 0.46 -25.57 -4.81
N ILE A 911 1.37 -24.66 -4.49
CA ILE A 911 2.27 -23.98 -5.40
C ILE A 911 3.51 -24.86 -5.58
N VAL A 912 3.55 -25.62 -6.69
CA VAL A 912 4.66 -26.54 -7.00
C VAL A 912 5.88 -25.77 -7.51
N SER A 913 5.64 -24.69 -8.25
CA SER A 913 6.66 -23.80 -8.79
C SER A 913 6.05 -22.41 -9.02
N PRO A 914 6.87 -21.38 -9.34
CA PRO A 914 6.34 -20.06 -9.70
C PRO A 914 5.32 -20.08 -10.85
N ASP A 915 5.39 -21.11 -11.70
CA ASP A 915 4.55 -21.27 -12.88
C ASP A 915 3.39 -22.22 -12.67
N TRP A 916 3.34 -23.02 -11.60
CA TRP A 916 2.34 -24.08 -11.45
C TRP A 916 1.70 -24.07 -10.07
N THR A 917 0.37 -24.02 -10.07
CA THR A 917 -0.47 -24.13 -8.88
C THR A 917 -1.48 -25.24 -9.07
N PHE A 918 -1.65 -26.06 -8.05
CA PHE A 918 -2.62 -27.14 -8.00
C PHE A 918 -3.54 -26.88 -6.83
N SER A 919 -4.85 -26.97 -7.06
CA SER A 919 -5.83 -26.90 -5.97
C SER A 919 -6.74 -28.10 -6.05
N GLY A 920 -7.18 -28.62 -4.92
CA GLY A 920 -8.08 -29.75 -4.86
C GLY A 920 -8.98 -29.68 -3.63
N ALA A 921 -10.24 -30.05 -3.79
CA ALA A 921 -11.20 -30.13 -2.71
C ALA A 921 -12.02 -31.42 -2.85
N ALA A 922 -12.23 -32.12 -1.74
CA ALA A 922 -13.04 -33.32 -1.69
C ALA A 922 -13.89 -33.31 -0.43
N GLU A 923 -15.16 -33.68 -0.54
CA GLU A 923 -16.09 -33.86 0.55
C GLU A 923 -16.87 -35.17 0.38
N TYR A 924 -16.78 -36.04 1.39
CA TYR A 924 -17.39 -37.37 1.39
C TYR A 924 -18.33 -37.53 2.59
N ASP A 925 -19.57 -37.93 2.32
CA ASP A 925 -20.57 -38.27 3.33
C ASP A 925 -20.69 -39.79 3.43
N THR A 926 -20.12 -40.36 4.49
CA THR A 926 -20.03 -41.80 4.71
C THR A 926 -21.38 -42.43 5.08
N ARG A 927 -22.37 -41.64 5.53
CA ARG A 927 -23.70 -42.13 5.90
C ARG A 927 -24.55 -42.41 4.67
N THR A 928 -24.45 -41.52 3.69
CA THR A 928 -25.12 -41.67 2.39
C THR A 928 -24.28 -42.49 1.39
N GLY A 929 -22.97 -42.64 1.63
CA GLY A 929 -22.04 -43.27 0.70
C GLY A 929 -21.70 -42.39 -0.51
N ASN A 930 -22.07 -41.11 -0.47
CA ASN A 930 -21.96 -40.20 -1.59
C ASN A 930 -20.77 -39.25 -1.44
N LEU A 931 -20.14 -38.97 -2.58
CA LEU A 931 -19.18 -37.88 -2.72
C LEU A 931 -19.96 -36.59 -2.98
N VAL A 932 -19.95 -35.68 -2.01
CA VAL A 932 -20.70 -34.42 -2.06
C VAL A 932 -19.99 -33.41 -2.95
N GLN A 933 -18.67 -33.33 -2.82
CA GLN A 933 -17.82 -32.46 -3.64
C GLN A 933 -16.54 -33.22 -4.02
N LEU A 934 -16.13 -33.10 -5.27
CA LEU A 934 -14.79 -33.42 -5.72
C LEU A 934 -14.43 -32.44 -6.81
N GLU A 935 -13.36 -31.70 -6.60
CA GLU A 935 -12.84 -30.70 -7.52
C GLU A 935 -11.32 -30.75 -7.49
N GLY A 936 -10.70 -30.64 -8.65
CA GLY A 936 -9.27 -30.49 -8.84
C GLY A 936 -9.03 -29.43 -9.90
N SER A 937 -8.08 -28.55 -9.68
CA SER A 937 -7.66 -27.57 -10.65
C SER A 937 -6.15 -27.49 -10.76
N VAL A 938 -5.68 -27.24 -11.97
CA VAL A 938 -4.29 -27.02 -12.30
C VAL A 938 -4.21 -25.71 -13.05
N LEU A 939 -3.40 -24.79 -12.54
CA LEU A 939 -3.20 -23.48 -13.10
C LEU A 939 -1.73 -23.31 -13.44
N ARG A 940 -1.47 -22.96 -14.70
CA ARG A 940 -0.13 -22.63 -15.20
C ARG A 940 -0.03 -21.14 -15.50
N SER A 941 0.95 -20.48 -14.90
CA SER A 941 1.36 -19.12 -15.23
C SER A 941 2.45 -19.15 -16.31
N PHE A 942 2.30 -18.31 -17.34
CA PHE A 942 3.26 -18.12 -18.42
C PHE A 942 3.86 -16.73 -18.29
N ALA A 943 5.17 -16.66 -18.05
CA ALA A 943 5.94 -15.42 -17.90
C ALA A 943 5.32 -14.42 -16.89
N GLY A 944 4.49 -14.91 -15.95
CA GLY A 944 3.79 -14.08 -14.97
C GLY A 944 2.68 -13.17 -15.52
N CYS A 945 2.38 -13.23 -16.82
CA CYS A 945 1.45 -12.32 -17.52
C CYS A 945 0.17 -13.00 -18.05
N LEU A 946 0.16 -14.34 -18.18
CA LEU A 946 -0.99 -15.12 -18.63
C LEU A 946 -1.13 -16.37 -17.75
N ARG A 947 -2.32 -16.67 -17.22
CA ARG A 947 -2.63 -17.89 -16.49
C ARG A 947 -3.60 -18.73 -17.32
N VAL A 948 -3.31 -20.02 -17.45
CA VAL A 948 -4.21 -21.00 -18.07
C VAL A 948 -4.55 -22.03 -17.01
N GLY A 949 -5.83 -22.11 -16.66
CA GLY A 949 -6.37 -22.99 -15.64
C GLY A 949 -7.27 -24.06 -16.25
N LEU A 950 -7.07 -25.31 -15.83
CA LEU A 950 -8.02 -26.39 -16.06
C LEU A 950 -8.57 -26.81 -14.71
N ALA A 951 -9.89 -26.70 -14.51
CA ALA A 951 -10.59 -27.20 -13.34
C ALA A 951 -11.52 -28.34 -13.75
N ALA A 952 -11.61 -29.38 -12.94
CA ALA A 952 -12.48 -30.52 -13.15
C ALA A 952 -13.11 -30.93 -11.83
N GLY A 953 -14.40 -31.25 -11.85
CA GLY A 953 -15.11 -31.76 -10.68
C GLY A 953 -16.35 -32.55 -11.05
N LEU A 954 -17.14 -32.92 -10.04
CA LEU A 954 -18.38 -33.71 -10.22
C LEU A 954 -19.38 -33.05 -11.19
N GLY A 955 -19.38 -31.72 -11.27
CA GLY A 955 -20.27 -30.95 -12.13
C GLY A 955 -19.79 -30.77 -13.57
N GLY A 956 -18.52 -31.06 -13.89
CA GLY A 956 -17.97 -30.73 -15.20
C GLY A 956 -16.48 -30.39 -15.24
N ILE A 957 -16.03 -29.93 -16.41
CA ILE A 957 -14.66 -29.46 -16.67
C ILE A 957 -14.73 -28.01 -17.16
N ARG A 958 -13.79 -27.17 -16.73
CA ARG A 958 -13.65 -25.78 -17.12
C ARG A 958 -12.21 -25.50 -17.54
N LEU A 959 -12.05 -24.87 -18.69
CA LEU A 959 -10.80 -24.25 -19.14
C LEU A 959 -10.96 -22.73 -19.07
N ALA A 960 -10.12 -22.08 -18.28
CA ALA A 960 -10.09 -20.63 -18.14
C ALA A 960 -8.72 -20.07 -18.56
N VAL A 961 -8.74 -18.95 -19.26
CA VAL A 961 -7.53 -18.18 -19.60
C VAL A 961 -7.68 -16.80 -18.97
N GLU A 962 -6.77 -16.48 -18.07
CA GLU A 962 -6.82 -15.27 -17.25
C GLU A 962 -5.56 -14.44 -17.47
N VAL A 963 -5.71 -13.12 -17.48
CA VAL A 963 -4.58 -12.18 -17.52
C VAL A 963 -4.52 -11.52 -16.14
N PRO A 964 -3.53 -11.85 -15.28
CA PRO A 964 -3.47 -11.35 -13.89
C PRO A 964 -3.45 -9.82 -13.77
N ALA A 965 -2.91 -9.15 -14.79
CA ALA A 965 -2.86 -7.69 -14.86
C ALA A 965 -4.25 -7.04 -15.05
N PHE A 966 -5.22 -7.81 -15.56
CA PHE A 966 -6.62 -7.45 -15.73
C PHE A 966 -7.49 -8.55 -15.09
N PRO A 967 -7.43 -8.70 -13.75
CA PRO A 967 -8.05 -9.84 -13.08
C PRO A 967 -9.54 -9.81 -13.33
N GLN A 968 -10.07 -10.96 -13.74
CA GLN A 968 -11.42 -11.06 -14.25
C GLN A 968 -12.42 -10.90 -13.12
N ALA A 969 -13.51 -10.17 -13.36
CA ALA A 969 -14.67 -10.27 -12.49
C ALA A 969 -15.07 -11.73 -12.39
N ARG A 970 -14.98 -12.32 -11.20
CA ARG A 970 -15.50 -13.68 -10.97
C ARG A 970 -17.02 -13.60 -10.96
N ILE A 971 -17.60 -13.48 -12.15
CA ILE A 971 -19.05 -13.53 -12.37
C ILE A 971 -19.49 -14.93 -11.94
N ARG A 972 -20.01 -15.04 -10.71
CA ARG A 972 -20.47 -16.30 -10.15
C ARG A 972 -21.78 -16.69 -10.84
N PHE A 973 -21.70 -17.48 -11.91
CA PHE A 973 -22.85 -18.12 -12.54
C PHE A 973 -22.56 -19.57 -12.94
N ALA A 974 -23.54 -20.45 -12.69
CA ALA A 974 -23.61 -21.89 -13.02
C ALA A 974 -22.83 -22.85 -12.06
N PRO A 975 -23.19 -24.15 -12.01
CA PRO A 975 -23.15 -25.00 -10.80
C PRO A 975 -21.75 -25.38 -10.30
N LEU A 976 -20.69 -25.05 -11.05
CA LEU A 976 -19.30 -25.25 -10.66
C LEU A 976 -18.81 -24.17 -9.69
N ASP A 977 -19.21 -22.91 -9.86
CA ASP A 977 -18.73 -21.78 -9.04
C ASP A 977 -19.47 -21.64 -7.68
N GLU A 978 -20.65 -22.26 -7.55
CA GLU A 978 -21.37 -22.34 -6.26
C GLU A 978 -20.93 -23.54 -5.41
N GLY A 979 -20.08 -24.42 -5.98
CA GLY A 979 -20.04 -25.81 -5.57
C GLY A 979 -21.40 -26.44 -5.81
N LEU A 980 -21.43 -27.65 -6.32
CA LEU A 980 -22.62 -28.48 -6.19
C LEU A 980 -22.84 -28.70 -4.67
N ARG A 981 -23.58 -27.79 -4.02
CA ARG A 981 -24.28 -28.08 -2.76
C ARG A 981 -25.36 -29.08 -3.12
N ILE A 982 -24.97 -30.33 -3.35
CA ILE A 982 -25.90 -31.44 -3.36
C ILE A 982 -26.26 -31.68 -1.89
N GLY A 983 -27.43 -31.19 -1.51
CA GLY A 983 -28.07 -31.42 -0.21
C GLY A 983 -28.31 -30.15 0.59
N GLU A 984 -29.53 -29.63 0.49
CA GLU A 984 -30.21 -29.08 1.68
C GLU A 984 -30.54 -30.21 2.67
#